data_AF-A0A542URP5-F1
#
_entry.id   AF-A0A542URP5-F1
#
_cell.length_a   1.000
_cell.length_b   1.000
_cell.length_c   1.000
_cell.angle_alpha   90.00
_cell.angle_beta   90.00
_cell.angle_gamma   90.00
#
_symmetry.space_group_name_H-M   'P 1'
#
loop_
_entity.id
_entity.type
_entity.pdbx_description
1 polymer ?
#
loop_
_entity_poly.entity_id
_entity_poly.type
_entity_poly.pdbx_seq_one_letter_code
_entity_poly.pdbx_strand_id
1 'polypeptide(L)'
;MSCHEPGGPAPTGSATPTGAVATLDEPLVVLVGCPNVGKSSLFNTVTGGRQRVVNAPGTTVELEVGSWRGVAPGGRAAQVVDLPGTYSLLARTPDEEVAAAAVTGAQGLRRPDLVVVLLEAGALARSLSLYAQVVARGVPVVAALTLVDVAADRGVVADVEVLAARLGVPVVPVHPRSGRGVEALRDVVAARLASAAAPRPVAGDREARGPVPDGPPRDPDDVEALFAWVDDVTHAVAGPPPEPVLTWSDRADRVLLHPAAGVPVLLAVLWALFQLSTAAAAPLMDAVDVLVGQGLAPAVTWLLGVAHAPAWVTGLLVDGVLAGVGTVLTFVPLMALMFVAVALLEDSGYLARAAFVADRAMRAIGLDGRAVLPFVVGFGCNLPALAATRTLPHARQRLLVGMLVPWTSCPARLTVYVLMGSVFFPGRAGTAVFVMYLASVLLVVLGGLVMRRTAFRDLRREPLVLALPAYQRPRARAIAAAAWARVRSFVTRAGRVVVVTLTAMWLLLAVPVAGGHAFGDVPVEDSAYGRVSAAMAPAFAPAGFGDWHAAAALVTGFVAKEVVVGSFAQSYAVAEPADPAHPGDLGAQLRATLERTSGGHPGAAAAAFMVFTLAYTPCLATVAEQRRLFGLRWTLGGVGVQLAVAWVLAVVVFQVGALL
;
A
#
# COMPACT_ATOMS: atom_id res chain seq x y z
N MET A 1 -1.70 22.46 -38.45
CA MET A 1 -1.38 23.66 -39.26
C MET A 1 -0.99 24.78 -38.31
N SER A 2 0.12 25.41 -38.66
CA SER A 2 0.83 26.51 -38.01
C SER A 2 -0.02 27.77 -37.80
N CYS A 3 0.27 28.58 -36.78
CA CYS A 3 0.87 29.93 -36.96
C CYS A 3 1.16 30.65 -35.64
N HIS A 4 2.38 31.18 -35.58
CA HIS A 4 2.97 32.09 -34.59
C HIS A 4 2.33 33.49 -34.61
N GLU A 5 2.43 34.21 -33.49
CA GLU A 5 2.79 35.65 -33.46
C GLU A 5 3.53 36.02 -32.16
N PRO A 6 4.30 37.14 -32.14
CA PRO A 6 5.47 37.33 -31.28
C PRO A 6 5.33 38.43 -30.20
N GLY A 7 6.12 38.29 -29.12
CA GLY A 7 6.86 39.37 -28.44
C GLY A 7 6.10 40.55 -27.80
N GLY A 8 5.99 40.53 -26.46
CA GLY A 8 5.80 41.72 -25.62
C GLY A 8 6.44 41.51 -24.23
N PRO A 9 7.07 42.54 -23.61
CA PRO A 9 7.93 42.35 -22.45
C PRO A 9 7.11 42.13 -21.16
N ALA A 10 7.52 41.14 -20.36
CA ALA A 10 6.89 40.82 -19.08
C ALA A 10 7.29 41.85 -18.00
N PRO A 11 6.36 42.27 -17.12
CA PRO A 11 6.68 43.14 -15.99
C PRO A 11 7.45 42.38 -14.91
N THR A 12 8.44 43.08 -14.37
CA THR A 12 9.31 42.68 -13.28
C THR A 12 8.56 42.52 -11.96
N GLY A 13 8.83 41.41 -11.25
CA GLY A 13 8.86 41.37 -9.79
C GLY A 13 7.58 40.95 -9.07
N SER A 14 7.51 39.67 -8.72
CA SER A 14 6.86 39.25 -7.47
C SER A 14 7.58 38.01 -6.93
N ALA A 15 8.18 38.14 -5.75
CA ALA A 15 8.93 37.09 -5.08
C ALA A 15 8.03 35.91 -4.68
N THR A 16 8.30 34.74 -5.26
CA THR A 16 7.69 33.45 -4.88
C THR A 16 8.55 32.78 -3.81
N PRO A 17 7.98 32.07 -2.81
CA PRO A 17 8.76 31.44 -1.76
C PRO A 17 9.59 30.29 -2.31
N THR A 18 10.84 30.23 -1.88
CA THR A 18 11.89 29.27 -2.24
C THR A 18 11.53 27.84 -1.81
N GLY A 19 10.67 27.17 -2.58
CA GLY A 19 10.52 25.73 -2.58
C GLY A 19 11.27 25.16 -3.78
N ALA A 20 12.35 24.41 -3.54
CA ALA A 20 13.25 23.86 -4.56
C ALA A 20 12.49 23.05 -5.65
N VAL A 21 12.15 23.74 -6.73
CA VAL A 21 11.93 23.15 -8.05
C VAL A 21 13.31 22.70 -8.52
N ALA A 22 13.42 21.42 -8.91
CA ALA A 22 14.67 20.84 -9.38
C ALA A 22 15.24 21.70 -10.52
N THR A 23 16.40 22.31 -10.30
CA THR A 23 17.14 23.01 -11.35
C THR A 23 17.71 21.95 -12.29
N LEU A 24 17.62 22.20 -13.60
CA LEU A 24 18.14 21.31 -14.65
C LEU A 24 19.68 21.08 -14.56
N ASP A 25 20.36 21.78 -13.64
CA ASP A 25 21.81 21.82 -13.47
C ASP A 25 22.38 20.82 -12.44
N GLU A 26 21.56 20.16 -11.62
CA GLU A 26 22.08 19.16 -10.67
C GLU A 26 22.44 17.84 -11.39
N PRO A 27 23.60 17.22 -11.09
CA PRO A 27 23.94 15.89 -11.62
C PRO A 27 22.91 14.85 -11.18
N LEU A 28 22.57 13.94 -12.08
CA LEU A 28 21.64 12.84 -11.85
C LEU A 28 22.39 11.52 -11.64
N VAL A 29 22.27 10.97 -10.43
CA VAL A 29 22.77 9.65 -10.07
C VAL A 29 21.60 8.69 -9.94
N VAL A 30 21.68 7.53 -10.59
CA VAL A 30 20.63 6.52 -10.56
C VAL A 30 21.13 5.27 -9.84
N LEU A 31 20.35 4.76 -8.89
CA LEU A 31 20.63 3.50 -8.18
C LEU A 31 19.93 2.35 -8.89
N VAL A 32 20.69 1.35 -9.31
CA VAL A 32 20.20 0.16 -10.03
C VAL A 32 20.65 -1.10 -9.30
N GLY A 33 19.79 -2.10 -9.22
CA GLY A 33 20.15 -3.38 -8.62
C GLY A 33 18.99 -4.37 -8.64
N CYS A 34 19.30 -5.63 -8.41
CA CYS A 34 18.28 -6.66 -8.21
C CYS A 34 17.38 -6.32 -6.99
N PRO A 35 16.15 -6.85 -6.93
CA PRO A 35 15.35 -6.79 -5.71
C PRO A 35 16.11 -7.31 -4.49
N ASN A 36 15.90 -6.66 -3.34
CA ASN A 36 16.46 -7.04 -2.03
C ASN A 36 17.99 -6.96 -1.84
N VAL A 37 18.74 -6.35 -2.76
CA VAL A 37 20.21 -6.16 -2.60
C VAL A 37 20.60 -4.99 -1.68
N GLY A 38 19.64 -4.42 -0.94
CA GLY A 38 19.89 -3.27 -0.06
C GLY A 38 19.87 -1.89 -0.73
N LYS A 39 19.34 -1.80 -1.96
CA LYS A 39 19.22 -0.56 -2.75
C LYS A 39 18.48 0.57 -2.03
N SER A 40 17.24 0.33 -1.61
CA SER A 40 16.46 1.35 -0.90
C SER A 40 17.03 1.63 0.50
N SER A 41 17.74 0.68 1.12
CA SER A 41 18.50 0.97 2.35
C SER A 41 19.67 1.93 2.09
N LEU A 42 20.37 1.78 0.97
CA LEU A 42 21.46 2.68 0.59
C LEU A 42 20.91 4.07 0.25
N PHE A 43 19.82 4.12 -0.53
CA PHE A 43 19.09 5.35 -0.84
C PHE A 43 18.73 6.13 0.42
N ASN A 44 18.12 5.45 1.40
CA ASN A 44 17.74 6.06 2.68
C ASN A 44 18.96 6.62 3.44
N THR A 45 20.05 5.86 3.48
CA THR A 45 21.27 6.28 4.18
C THR A 45 21.96 7.48 3.51
N VAL A 46 21.96 7.56 2.17
CA VAL A 46 22.61 8.67 1.45
C VAL A 46 21.77 9.94 1.37
N THR A 47 20.43 9.82 1.36
CA THR A 47 19.50 10.96 1.25
C THR A 47 18.98 11.47 2.60
N GLY A 48 19.00 10.63 3.65
CA GLY A 48 18.40 10.95 4.95
C GLY A 48 16.91 11.28 4.82
N GLY A 49 16.41 12.29 5.52
CA GLY A 49 14.99 12.68 5.47
C GLY A 49 14.54 13.49 4.24
N ARG A 50 15.41 13.73 3.25
CA ARG A 50 15.14 14.63 2.10
C ARG A 50 14.77 13.85 0.85
N GLN A 51 13.65 13.15 0.95
CA GLN A 51 13.15 12.27 -0.10
C GLN A 51 11.74 12.66 -0.50
N ARG A 52 11.39 12.42 -1.75
CA ARG A 52 10.02 12.48 -2.24
C ARG A 52 9.77 11.30 -3.17
N VAL A 53 8.54 10.83 -3.17
CA VAL A 53 8.08 9.82 -4.12
C VAL A 53 7.38 10.53 -5.27
N VAL A 54 7.78 10.23 -6.51
CA VAL A 54 7.15 10.74 -7.73
C VAL A 54 6.74 9.57 -8.62
N ASN A 55 5.76 9.76 -9.51
CA ASN A 55 5.45 8.75 -10.51
C ASN A 55 6.33 8.97 -11.75
N ALA A 56 6.80 7.89 -12.37
CA ALA A 56 7.49 7.98 -13.64
C ALA A 56 6.54 8.56 -14.72
N PRO A 57 7.06 9.29 -15.71
CA PRO A 57 6.23 9.98 -16.71
C PRO A 57 5.25 9.03 -17.39
N GLY A 58 3.94 9.33 -17.30
CA GLY A 58 2.90 8.55 -17.97
C GLY A 58 2.61 7.18 -17.37
N THR A 59 3.19 6.83 -16.20
CA THR A 59 2.99 5.51 -15.58
C THR A 59 2.55 5.61 -14.12
N THR A 60 2.19 4.47 -13.53
CA THR A 60 1.90 4.30 -12.09
C THR A 60 3.10 3.70 -11.35
N VAL A 61 4.31 3.86 -11.88
CA VAL A 61 5.55 3.35 -11.25
C VAL A 61 6.10 4.47 -10.37
N GLU A 62 6.15 4.23 -9.06
CA GLU A 62 6.72 5.16 -8.08
C GLU A 62 8.26 5.11 -8.17
N LEU A 63 8.89 6.29 -8.23
CA LEU A 63 10.33 6.51 -8.15
C LEU A 63 10.63 7.31 -6.89
N GLU A 64 11.57 6.86 -6.07
CA GLU A 64 12.04 7.63 -4.93
C GLU A 64 13.15 8.57 -5.40
N VAL A 65 12.99 9.86 -5.13
CA VAL A 65 13.93 10.91 -5.53
C VAL A 65 14.40 11.66 -4.30
N GLY A 66 15.70 11.81 -4.16
CA GLY A 66 16.32 12.52 -3.05
C GLY A 66 17.56 13.30 -3.46
N SER A 67 18.21 13.88 -2.46
CA SER A 67 19.43 14.69 -2.65
C SER A 67 20.60 14.06 -1.91
N TRP A 68 21.66 13.71 -2.65
CA TRP A 68 22.91 13.20 -2.09
C TRP A 68 23.93 14.34 -2.02
N ARG A 69 24.36 14.71 -0.80
CA ARG A 69 25.33 15.80 -0.59
C ARG A 69 26.77 15.35 -0.72
N GLY A 70 27.63 16.26 -1.19
CA GLY A 70 29.08 16.06 -1.24
C GLY A 70 29.55 15.15 -2.37
N VAL A 71 28.67 14.86 -3.34
CA VAL A 71 28.99 14.03 -4.52
C VAL A 71 29.12 14.84 -5.81
N ALA A 72 28.53 16.03 -5.90
CA ALA A 72 28.69 16.86 -7.09
C ALA A 72 29.96 17.73 -6.99
N PRO A 73 30.52 18.19 -8.13
CA PRO A 73 31.72 19.03 -8.15
C PRO A 73 31.60 20.25 -7.22
N GLY A 74 32.68 20.53 -6.48
CA GLY A 74 32.71 21.60 -5.47
C GLY A 74 31.92 21.27 -4.19
N GLY A 75 31.68 19.99 -3.89
CA GLY A 75 30.99 19.54 -2.67
C GLY A 75 29.46 19.75 -2.71
N ARG A 76 28.91 20.02 -3.90
CA ARG A 76 27.47 20.25 -4.09
C ARG A 76 26.67 18.95 -3.98
N ALA A 77 25.33 19.08 -3.98
CA ALA A 77 24.44 17.94 -4.00
C ALA A 77 24.19 17.44 -5.44
N ALA A 78 23.95 16.14 -5.57
CA ALA A 78 23.41 15.52 -6.78
C ALA A 78 21.99 15.01 -6.50
N GLN A 79 21.16 14.99 -7.53
CA GLN A 79 19.88 14.29 -7.49
C GLN A 79 20.14 12.79 -7.53
N VAL A 80 19.54 12.05 -6.60
CA VAL A 80 19.60 10.59 -6.56
C VAL A 80 18.20 10.02 -6.81
N VAL A 81 18.10 9.02 -7.69
CA VAL A 81 16.86 8.31 -7.99
C VAL A 81 17.02 6.83 -7.66
N ASP A 82 16.10 6.30 -6.85
CA ASP A 82 15.98 4.86 -6.61
C ASP A 82 15.07 4.23 -7.67
N LEU A 83 15.60 3.33 -8.50
CA LEU A 83 14.77 2.62 -9.47
C LEU A 83 14.05 1.42 -8.83
N PRO A 84 12.94 0.93 -9.42
CA PRO A 84 12.43 -0.40 -9.09
C PRO A 84 13.53 -1.45 -9.22
N GLY A 85 13.55 -2.43 -8.31
CA GLY A 85 14.50 -3.53 -8.40
C GLY A 85 14.25 -4.33 -9.68
N THR A 86 15.28 -4.54 -10.48
CA THR A 86 15.18 -5.28 -11.74
C THR A 86 16.26 -6.36 -11.84
N TYR A 87 15.93 -7.49 -12.44
CA TYR A 87 16.91 -8.54 -12.75
C TYR A 87 17.55 -8.35 -14.13
N SER A 88 16.92 -7.58 -15.02
CA SER A 88 17.40 -7.34 -16.38
C SER A 88 16.84 -6.03 -16.95
N LEU A 89 17.61 -5.37 -17.82
CA LEU A 89 17.13 -4.26 -18.63
C LEU A 89 16.29 -4.71 -19.84
N LEU A 90 16.21 -6.01 -20.12
CA LEU A 90 15.24 -6.60 -21.05
C LEU A 90 13.88 -6.64 -20.36
N ALA A 91 13.19 -5.51 -20.39
CA ALA A 91 11.97 -5.29 -19.64
C ALA A 91 10.84 -6.23 -20.07
N ARG A 92 10.24 -6.90 -19.08
CA ARG A 92 9.02 -7.70 -19.22
C ARG A 92 7.87 -7.11 -18.42
N THR A 93 8.17 -6.18 -17.53
CA THR A 93 7.21 -5.51 -16.64
C THR A 93 7.29 -4.00 -16.80
N PRO A 94 6.22 -3.23 -16.53
CA PRO A 94 6.27 -1.77 -16.56
C PRO A 94 7.32 -1.16 -15.61
N ASP A 95 7.56 -1.80 -14.47
CA ASP A 95 8.57 -1.37 -13.50
C ASP A 95 9.99 -1.57 -14.08
N GLU A 96 10.22 -2.68 -14.81
CA GLU A 96 11.46 -2.93 -15.56
C GLU A 96 11.60 -2.02 -16.78
N GLU A 97 10.50 -1.69 -17.47
CA GLU A 97 10.48 -0.74 -18.59
C GLU A 97 10.93 0.64 -18.11
N VAL A 98 10.39 1.10 -16.98
CA VAL A 98 10.81 2.35 -16.34
C VAL A 98 12.26 2.26 -15.89
N ALA A 99 12.70 1.14 -15.33
CA ALA A 99 14.10 0.98 -14.92
C ALA A 99 15.06 1.06 -16.13
N ALA A 100 14.74 0.37 -17.22
CA ALA A 100 15.51 0.40 -18.46
C ALA A 100 15.50 1.79 -19.12
N ALA A 101 14.34 2.47 -19.13
CA ALA A 101 14.21 3.83 -19.63
C ALA A 101 15.00 4.84 -18.78
N ALA A 102 15.00 4.69 -17.46
CA ALA A 102 15.75 5.57 -16.56
C ALA A 102 17.26 5.42 -16.72
N VAL A 103 17.77 4.20 -16.97
CA VAL A 103 19.20 3.98 -17.24
C VAL A 103 19.64 4.60 -18.58
N THR A 104 18.75 4.60 -19.57
CA THR A 104 19.06 5.07 -20.93
C THR A 104 18.68 6.54 -21.20
N GLY A 105 17.86 7.14 -20.34
CA GLY A 105 17.25 8.46 -20.61
C GLY A 105 16.16 8.42 -21.68
N ALA A 106 15.43 7.30 -21.78
CA ALA A 106 14.32 7.14 -22.71
C ALA A 106 12.98 7.53 -22.07
N GLN A 107 11.89 7.53 -22.87
CA GLN A 107 10.52 7.75 -22.39
C GLN A 107 10.30 9.02 -21.54
N GLY A 108 11.00 10.11 -21.89
CA GLY A 108 10.88 11.40 -21.20
C GLY A 108 11.65 11.48 -19.87
N LEU A 109 12.45 10.47 -19.52
CA LEU A 109 13.39 10.52 -18.41
C LEU A 109 14.73 11.11 -18.86
N ARG A 110 15.39 11.88 -17.98
CA ARG A 110 16.72 12.42 -18.24
C ARG A 110 17.76 11.30 -18.17
N ARG A 111 18.73 11.31 -19.10
CA ARG A 111 19.86 10.37 -19.06
C ARG A 111 20.72 10.61 -17.81
N PRO A 112 21.10 9.56 -17.05
CA PRO A 112 21.88 9.72 -15.85
C PRO A 112 23.32 10.13 -16.15
N ASP A 113 23.88 10.97 -15.29
CA ASP A 113 25.30 11.34 -15.30
C ASP A 113 26.18 10.23 -14.71
N LEU A 114 25.62 9.42 -13.81
CA LEU A 114 26.26 8.24 -13.22
C LEU A 114 25.21 7.20 -12.80
N VAL A 115 25.53 5.92 -12.97
CA VAL A 115 24.76 4.81 -12.40
C VAL A 115 25.57 4.12 -11.30
N VAL A 116 24.96 3.95 -10.13
CA VAL A 116 25.50 3.09 -9.07
C VAL A 116 24.79 1.74 -9.15
N VAL A 117 25.51 0.71 -9.56
CA VAL A 117 24.99 -0.67 -9.65
C VAL A 117 25.28 -1.39 -8.34
N LEU A 118 24.25 -1.86 -7.67
CA LEU A 118 24.38 -2.64 -6.44
C LEU A 118 24.55 -4.13 -6.78
N LEU A 119 25.64 -4.70 -6.28
CA LEU A 119 25.99 -6.10 -6.42
C LEU A 119 25.83 -6.83 -5.09
N GLU A 120 25.15 -7.96 -5.07
CA GLU A 120 25.03 -8.80 -3.88
C GLU A 120 26.18 -9.80 -3.78
N ALA A 121 26.97 -9.74 -2.72
CA ALA A 121 28.15 -10.59 -2.53
C ALA A 121 27.81 -12.10 -2.50
N GLY A 122 26.68 -12.49 -1.90
CA GLY A 122 26.26 -13.89 -1.83
C GLY A 122 25.54 -14.41 -3.08
N ALA A 123 25.30 -13.55 -4.08
CA ALA A 123 24.59 -13.89 -5.31
C ALA A 123 25.12 -13.08 -6.50
N LEU A 124 26.45 -13.11 -6.68
CA LEU A 124 27.15 -12.31 -7.67
C LEU A 124 26.66 -12.56 -9.10
N ALA A 125 26.45 -13.82 -9.49
CA ALA A 125 26.06 -14.18 -10.87
C ALA A 125 24.88 -13.35 -11.39
N ARG A 126 23.82 -13.27 -10.58
CA ARG A 126 22.61 -12.51 -10.91
C ARG A 126 22.86 -11.01 -11.00
N SER A 127 23.70 -10.48 -10.11
CA SER A 127 24.04 -9.06 -10.08
C SER A 127 24.92 -8.68 -11.28
N LEU A 128 25.81 -9.58 -11.69
CA LEU A 128 26.72 -9.42 -12.83
C LEU A 128 25.99 -9.39 -14.17
N SER A 129 24.94 -10.20 -14.34
CA SER A 129 24.10 -10.15 -15.54
C SER A 129 23.47 -8.75 -15.75
N LEU A 130 22.93 -8.17 -14.68
CA LEU A 130 22.37 -6.81 -14.72
C LEU A 130 23.46 -5.75 -14.93
N TYR A 131 24.61 -5.90 -14.27
CA TYR A 131 25.74 -5.00 -14.43
C TYR A 131 26.22 -4.92 -15.88
N ALA A 132 26.39 -6.06 -16.55
CA ALA A 132 26.82 -6.12 -17.94
C ALA A 132 25.85 -5.35 -18.86
N GLN A 133 24.54 -5.53 -18.64
CA GLN A 133 23.49 -4.82 -19.38
C GLN A 133 23.52 -3.31 -19.16
N VAL A 134 23.81 -2.84 -17.93
CA VAL A 134 23.93 -1.40 -17.62
C VAL A 134 25.16 -0.80 -18.30
N VAL A 135 26.31 -1.46 -18.20
CA VAL A 135 27.58 -0.99 -18.81
C VAL A 135 27.48 -0.91 -20.33
N ALA A 136 26.78 -1.87 -20.95
CA ALA A 136 26.54 -1.86 -22.40
C ALA A 136 25.76 -0.62 -22.89
N ARG A 137 25.04 0.10 -22.01
CA ARG A 137 24.35 1.37 -22.35
C ARG A 137 25.28 2.59 -22.37
N GLY A 138 26.57 2.41 -22.10
CA GLY A 138 27.59 3.44 -22.21
C GLY A 138 27.43 4.60 -21.22
N VAL A 139 26.75 4.34 -20.09
CA VAL A 139 26.65 5.29 -18.97
C VAL A 139 27.83 5.07 -18.00
N PRO A 140 28.34 6.12 -17.34
CA PRO A 140 29.35 5.94 -16.28
C PRO A 140 28.79 5.06 -15.15
N VAL A 141 29.59 4.11 -14.66
CA VAL A 141 29.18 3.14 -13.62
C VAL A 141 30.15 3.12 -12.44
N VAL A 142 29.59 3.02 -11.23
CA VAL A 142 30.27 2.60 -9.99
C VAL A 142 29.53 1.39 -9.43
N ALA A 143 30.25 0.40 -8.92
CA ALA A 143 29.65 -0.77 -8.29
C ALA A 143 29.67 -0.65 -6.76
N ALA A 144 28.55 -0.93 -6.11
CA ALA A 144 28.44 -1.01 -4.66
C ALA A 144 28.18 -2.48 -4.25
N LEU A 145 29.17 -3.13 -3.65
CA LEU A 145 29.06 -4.51 -3.19
C LEU A 145 28.39 -4.55 -1.81
N THR A 146 27.19 -5.13 -1.72
CA THR A 146 26.38 -5.19 -0.51
C THR A 146 26.23 -6.61 0.02
N LEU A 147 25.72 -6.73 1.25
CA LEU A 147 25.45 -8.01 1.92
C LEU A 147 26.72 -8.89 2.09
N VAL A 148 27.89 -8.25 2.22
CA VAL A 148 29.19 -8.91 2.43
C VAL A 148 29.22 -9.68 3.76
N ASP A 149 28.56 -9.15 4.79
CA ASP A 149 28.37 -9.81 6.09
C ASP A 149 27.54 -11.09 5.97
N VAL A 150 26.41 -11.02 5.26
CA VAL A 150 25.53 -12.17 5.01
C VAL A 150 26.22 -13.23 4.15
N ALA A 151 27.05 -12.80 3.19
CA ALA A 151 27.86 -13.69 2.38
C ALA A 151 28.93 -14.40 3.23
N ALA A 152 29.63 -13.66 4.08
CA ALA A 152 30.64 -14.20 4.99
C ALA A 152 30.06 -15.23 5.97
N ASP A 153 28.86 -15.00 6.50
CA ASP A 153 28.13 -15.96 7.36
C ASP A 153 27.81 -17.29 6.64
N ARG A 154 27.81 -17.28 5.30
CA ARG A 154 27.61 -18.45 4.43
C ARG A 154 28.91 -19.03 3.89
N GLY A 155 30.07 -18.55 4.38
CA GLY A 155 31.38 -18.95 3.89
C GLY A 155 31.74 -18.39 2.51
N VAL A 156 30.98 -17.41 1.99
CA VAL A 156 31.26 -16.75 0.71
C VAL A 156 32.02 -15.46 0.98
N VAL A 157 33.31 -15.44 0.63
CA VAL A 157 34.16 -14.24 0.70
C VAL A 157 34.51 -13.83 -0.72
N ALA A 158 34.00 -12.68 -1.16
CA ALA A 158 34.31 -12.12 -2.46
C ALA A 158 35.55 -11.23 -2.36
N ASP A 159 36.56 -11.51 -3.19
CA ASP A 159 37.71 -10.62 -3.34
C ASP A 159 37.28 -9.35 -4.10
N VAL A 160 37.24 -8.23 -3.39
CA VAL A 160 36.78 -6.94 -3.91
C VAL A 160 37.76 -6.39 -4.95
N GLU A 161 39.05 -6.61 -4.78
CA GLU A 161 40.09 -6.09 -5.68
C GLU A 161 40.05 -6.84 -7.01
N VAL A 162 39.96 -8.17 -6.96
CA VAL A 162 39.78 -9.00 -8.15
C VAL A 162 38.47 -8.65 -8.86
N LEU A 163 37.37 -8.49 -8.12
CA LEU A 163 36.09 -8.09 -8.70
C LEU A 163 36.20 -6.71 -9.38
N ALA A 164 36.83 -5.72 -8.74
CA ALA A 164 37.01 -4.41 -9.35
C ALA A 164 37.86 -4.46 -10.63
N ALA A 165 38.92 -5.27 -10.64
CA ALA A 165 39.77 -5.47 -11.82
C ALA A 165 38.99 -6.11 -12.97
N ARG A 166 38.21 -7.17 -12.71
CA ARG A 166 37.41 -7.88 -13.72
C ARG A 166 36.27 -7.03 -14.28
N LEU A 167 35.62 -6.23 -13.44
CA LEU A 167 34.56 -5.33 -13.89
C LEU A 167 35.11 -4.08 -14.60
N GLY A 168 36.36 -3.69 -14.34
CA GLY A 168 36.95 -2.47 -14.90
C GLY A 168 36.28 -1.19 -14.37
N VAL A 169 35.58 -1.27 -13.25
CA VAL A 169 34.98 -0.13 -12.54
C VAL A 169 35.30 -0.20 -11.06
N PRO A 170 35.30 0.94 -10.34
CA PRO A 170 35.43 0.94 -8.89
C PRO A 170 34.32 0.11 -8.24
N VAL A 171 34.71 -0.83 -7.37
CA VAL A 171 33.80 -1.61 -6.54
C VAL A 171 34.03 -1.20 -5.08
N VAL A 172 32.98 -0.72 -4.42
CA VAL A 172 33.05 -0.31 -3.01
C VAL A 172 32.18 -1.24 -2.16
N PRO A 173 32.74 -1.92 -1.14
CA PRO A 173 31.95 -2.70 -0.20
C PRO A 173 31.19 -1.76 0.73
N VAL A 174 29.87 -1.91 0.77
CA VAL A 174 28.97 -1.06 1.54
C VAL A 174 28.04 -1.91 2.37
N HIS A 175 27.80 -1.49 3.61
CA HIS A 175 26.74 -2.03 4.44
C HIS A 175 25.61 -0.98 4.56
N PRO A 176 24.59 -1.02 3.68
CA PRO A 176 23.60 0.05 3.55
C PRO A 176 22.92 0.45 4.87
N ARG A 177 22.65 -0.51 5.77
CA ARG A 177 21.94 -0.26 7.03
C ARG A 177 22.81 0.28 8.18
N SER A 178 24.13 0.13 8.13
CA SER A 178 25.04 0.63 9.19
C SER A 178 25.76 1.90 8.74
N GLY A 179 25.73 2.21 7.44
CA GLY A 179 26.46 3.32 6.85
C GLY A 179 27.94 3.02 6.59
N ARG A 180 28.44 1.84 7.00
CA ARG A 180 29.83 1.45 6.75
C ARG A 180 30.10 1.39 5.25
N GLY A 181 31.16 2.05 4.78
CA GLY A 181 31.54 2.15 3.37
C GLY A 181 30.79 3.21 2.55
N VAL A 182 29.78 3.88 3.11
CA VAL A 182 29.02 4.91 2.38
C VAL A 182 29.85 6.17 2.09
N GLU A 183 30.78 6.51 2.98
CA GLU A 183 31.72 7.63 2.77
C GLU A 183 32.71 7.33 1.65
N ALA A 184 33.33 6.15 1.65
CA ALA A 184 34.17 5.70 0.54
C ALA A 184 33.39 5.66 -0.79
N LEU A 185 32.14 5.20 -0.77
CA LEU A 185 31.28 5.23 -1.96
C LEU A 185 31.02 6.67 -2.42
N ARG A 186 30.78 7.60 -1.50
CA ARG A 186 30.58 9.03 -1.80
C ARG A 186 31.80 9.60 -2.53
N ASP A 187 33.00 9.32 -2.03
CA ASP A 187 34.24 9.85 -2.61
C ASP A 187 34.49 9.31 -4.01
N VAL A 188 34.25 8.01 -4.22
CA VAL A 188 34.36 7.36 -5.54
C VAL A 188 33.32 7.92 -6.52
N VAL A 189 32.07 8.09 -6.07
CA VAL A 189 31.00 8.72 -6.88
C VAL A 189 31.36 10.16 -7.22
N ALA A 190 31.88 10.93 -6.27
CA ALA A 190 32.29 12.31 -6.48
C ALA A 190 33.43 12.42 -7.49
N ALA A 191 34.45 11.58 -7.35
CA ALA A 191 35.56 11.50 -8.30
C ALA A 191 35.06 11.11 -9.71
N ARG A 192 34.08 10.20 -9.80
CA ARG A 192 33.51 9.79 -11.09
C ARG A 192 32.65 10.85 -11.75
N LEU A 193 31.88 11.62 -10.99
CA LEU A 193 31.11 12.75 -11.49
C LEU A 193 32.01 13.92 -11.90
N ALA A 194 33.10 14.16 -11.17
CA ALA A 194 34.06 15.21 -11.49
C ALA A 194 34.92 14.88 -12.72
N SER A 195 35.18 13.60 -12.98
CA SER A 195 35.95 13.13 -14.14
C SER A 195 35.15 13.05 -15.43
N ALA A 196 34.12 13.89 -15.61
CA ALA A 196 33.20 13.97 -16.77
C ALA A 196 33.86 14.30 -18.14
N ALA A 197 35.09 13.87 -18.38
CA ALA A 197 35.44 13.40 -19.70
C ALA A 197 34.62 12.12 -19.95
N ALA A 198 33.72 12.17 -20.93
CA ALA A 198 33.08 10.98 -21.48
C ALA A 198 34.10 9.84 -21.61
N PRO A 199 33.70 8.55 -21.51
CA PRO A 199 34.54 7.53 -22.12
C PRO A 199 34.75 7.99 -23.55
N ARG A 200 35.98 8.41 -23.91
CA ARG A 200 36.29 8.65 -25.32
C ARG A 200 35.83 7.35 -26.01
N PRO A 201 34.90 7.39 -26.98
CA PRO A 201 35.02 6.42 -28.03
C PRO A 201 36.40 6.72 -28.59
N VAL A 202 37.36 5.87 -28.24
CA VAL A 202 38.67 5.87 -28.86
C VAL A 202 38.36 5.46 -30.31
N ALA A 203 37.88 6.41 -31.10
CA ALA A 203 37.49 6.23 -32.50
C ALA A 203 38.72 6.20 -33.42
N GLY A 204 39.92 6.09 -32.85
CA GLY A 204 41.19 5.96 -33.58
C GLY A 204 42.08 4.79 -33.12
N ASP A 205 42.01 4.37 -31.85
CA ASP A 205 42.96 3.37 -31.29
C ASP A 205 42.30 2.15 -30.60
N ARG A 206 40.97 1.95 -30.69
CA ARG A 206 40.31 0.73 -30.14
C ARG A 206 40.45 -0.50 -31.04
N GLU A 207 40.93 -0.33 -32.27
CA GLU A 207 41.36 -1.44 -33.13
C GLU A 207 42.78 -1.92 -32.78
N ALA A 208 43.59 -1.09 -32.12
CA ALA A 208 44.97 -1.45 -31.76
C ALA A 208 45.11 -2.14 -30.38
N ARG A 209 44.10 -2.02 -29.50
CA ARG A 209 43.94 -2.92 -28.36
C ARG A 209 42.89 -3.94 -28.77
N GLY A 210 43.31 -5.18 -29.03
CA GLY A 210 42.39 -6.31 -29.21
C GLY A 210 41.35 -6.42 -28.08
N PRO A 211 40.38 -7.35 -28.16
CA PRO A 211 39.37 -7.52 -27.13
C PRO A 211 40.04 -7.51 -25.75
N VAL A 212 39.58 -6.68 -24.82
CA VAL A 212 39.93 -6.87 -23.41
C VAL A 212 39.37 -8.24 -23.08
N PRO A 213 40.20 -9.28 -22.87
CA PRO A 213 39.72 -10.66 -22.85
C PRO A 213 38.72 -10.93 -21.71
N ASP A 214 38.63 -10.00 -20.74
CA ASP A 214 37.97 -10.19 -19.45
C ASP A 214 36.80 -9.22 -19.17
N GLY A 215 36.40 -8.37 -20.12
CA GLY A 215 35.31 -7.39 -19.94
C GLY A 215 33.91 -7.95 -20.24
N PRO A 216 32.82 -7.31 -19.76
CA PRO A 216 31.45 -7.75 -20.06
C PRO A 216 31.19 -7.79 -21.58
N PRO A 217 30.30 -8.69 -22.06
CA PRO A 217 30.05 -8.88 -23.48
C PRO A 217 29.54 -7.59 -24.15
N ARG A 218 29.91 -7.41 -25.42
CA ARG A 218 29.51 -6.24 -26.24
C ARG A 218 28.02 -6.22 -26.52
N ASP A 219 27.46 -7.39 -26.82
CA ASP A 219 26.02 -7.59 -26.95
C ASP A 219 25.54 -8.39 -25.72
N PRO A 220 24.93 -7.72 -24.73
CA PRO A 220 24.41 -8.41 -23.55
C PRO A 220 23.11 -9.19 -23.84
N ASP A 221 22.56 -9.10 -25.05
CA ASP A 221 21.43 -9.91 -25.49
C ASP A 221 21.90 -11.28 -26.02
N ASP A 222 23.21 -11.45 -26.26
CA ASP A 222 23.85 -12.76 -26.41
C ASP A 222 23.92 -13.46 -25.04
N VAL A 223 22.92 -14.29 -24.80
CA VAL A 223 22.71 -15.02 -23.55
C VAL A 223 23.89 -15.93 -23.23
N GLU A 224 24.47 -16.59 -24.23
CA GLU A 224 25.55 -17.56 -24.02
C GLU A 224 26.84 -16.85 -23.62
N ALA A 225 27.20 -15.78 -24.35
CA ALA A 225 28.37 -14.96 -24.02
C ALA A 225 28.22 -14.28 -22.64
N LEU A 226 27.01 -13.82 -22.29
CA LEU A 226 26.72 -13.24 -20.99
C LEU A 226 26.92 -14.25 -19.86
N PHE A 227 26.33 -15.44 -19.96
CA PHE A 227 26.47 -16.45 -18.91
C PHE A 227 27.90 -16.96 -18.80
N ALA A 228 28.62 -17.12 -19.91
CA ALA A 228 30.03 -17.51 -19.89
C ALA A 228 30.91 -16.47 -19.16
N TRP A 229 30.71 -15.18 -19.45
CA TRP A 229 31.44 -14.10 -18.75
C TRP A 229 31.07 -14.04 -17.27
N VAL A 230 29.79 -14.18 -16.94
CA VAL A 230 29.34 -14.22 -15.54
C VAL A 230 30.01 -15.37 -14.79
N ASP A 231 30.04 -16.57 -15.37
CA ASP A 231 30.64 -17.75 -14.76
C ASP A 231 32.14 -17.53 -14.51
N ASP A 232 32.87 -17.04 -15.52
CA ASP A 232 34.30 -16.72 -15.44
C ASP A 232 34.63 -15.67 -14.36
N VAL A 233 33.84 -14.60 -14.26
CA VAL A 233 34.02 -13.59 -13.20
C VAL A 233 33.69 -14.19 -11.83
N THR A 234 32.60 -14.96 -11.70
CA THR A 234 32.26 -15.57 -10.42
C THR A 234 33.31 -16.57 -9.96
N HIS A 235 33.88 -17.36 -10.88
CA HIS A 235 34.90 -18.34 -10.55
C HIS A 235 36.24 -17.68 -10.19
N ALA A 236 36.59 -16.55 -10.81
CA ALA A 236 37.78 -15.78 -10.46
C ALA A 236 37.67 -15.10 -9.09
N VAL A 237 36.44 -14.77 -8.65
CA VAL A 237 36.18 -14.07 -7.38
C VAL A 237 35.82 -15.05 -6.25
N ALA A 238 35.45 -16.29 -6.58
CA ALA A 238 35.08 -17.30 -5.60
C ALA A 238 36.32 -17.91 -4.92
N GLY A 239 36.32 -17.88 -3.58
CA GLY A 239 37.16 -18.78 -2.78
C GLY A 239 36.73 -20.25 -2.92
N PRO A 240 37.40 -21.19 -2.22
CA PRO A 240 37.01 -22.61 -2.23
C PRO A 240 35.52 -22.77 -1.87
N PRO A 241 34.80 -23.70 -2.53
CA PRO A 241 33.36 -23.85 -2.32
C PRO A 241 33.10 -24.15 -0.84
N PRO A 242 32.26 -23.34 -0.17
CA PRO A 242 32.00 -23.53 1.25
C PRO A 242 31.29 -24.87 1.49
N GLU A 243 31.62 -25.56 2.58
CA GLU A 243 30.81 -26.69 3.05
C GLU A 243 29.40 -26.19 3.39
N PRO A 244 28.33 -26.87 2.96
CA PRO A 244 26.97 -26.44 3.23
C PRO A 244 26.63 -26.59 4.73
N VAL A 245 26.77 -25.51 5.49
CA VAL A 245 26.36 -25.45 6.90
C VAL A 245 24.89 -25.04 6.98
N LEU A 246 24.06 -25.86 7.65
CA LEU A 246 22.65 -25.54 7.90
C LEU A 246 22.53 -24.32 8.84
N THR A 247 22.04 -23.21 8.31
CA THR A 247 21.82 -21.98 9.08
C THR A 247 20.55 -22.08 9.93
N TRP A 248 20.39 -21.16 10.89
CA TRP A 248 19.13 -21.05 11.65
C TRP A 248 17.93 -20.77 10.73
N SER A 249 18.15 -20.01 9.65
CA SER A 249 17.10 -19.73 8.67
C SER A 249 16.62 -21.01 7.99
N ASP A 250 17.54 -21.93 7.67
CA ASP A 250 17.20 -23.20 7.00
C ASP A 250 16.36 -24.11 7.92
N ARG A 251 16.64 -24.10 9.23
CA ARG A 251 15.84 -24.85 10.22
C ARG A 251 14.44 -24.29 10.34
N ALA A 252 14.29 -22.97 10.38
CA ALA A 252 12.97 -22.33 10.43
C ALA A 252 12.19 -22.61 9.13
N ASP A 253 12.83 -22.47 7.98
CA ASP A 253 12.21 -22.68 6.67
C ASP A 253 11.77 -24.14 6.47
N ARG A 254 12.41 -25.13 7.11
CA ARG A 254 11.94 -26.52 7.10
C ARG A 254 10.52 -26.69 7.64
N VAL A 255 10.12 -25.90 8.63
CA VAL A 255 8.75 -25.92 9.18
C VAL A 255 7.86 -24.95 8.40
N LEU A 256 8.34 -23.73 8.18
CA LEU A 256 7.55 -22.63 7.61
C LEU A 256 7.20 -22.85 6.14
N LEU A 257 8.04 -23.55 5.38
CA LEU A 257 7.81 -23.88 3.97
C LEU A 257 7.20 -25.27 3.77
N HIS A 258 6.96 -26.02 4.85
CA HIS A 258 6.38 -27.35 4.74
C HIS A 258 4.94 -27.26 4.18
N PRO A 259 4.56 -28.06 3.17
CA PRO A 259 3.26 -27.93 2.52
C PRO A 259 2.06 -28.11 3.46
N ALA A 260 2.20 -28.93 4.51
CA ALA A 260 1.14 -29.16 5.50
C ALA A 260 1.26 -28.29 6.76
N ALA A 261 2.47 -27.88 7.15
CA ALA A 261 2.68 -27.13 8.40
C ALA A 261 2.78 -25.60 8.16
N GLY A 262 3.23 -25.19 6.98
CA GLY A 262 3.35 -23.78 6.60
C GLY A 262 2.02 -23.05 6.59
N VAL A 263 0.93 -23.67 6.11
CA VAL A 263 -0.41 -23.05 6.11
C VAL A 263 -0.95 -22.85 7.53
N PRO A 264 -0.96 -23.86 8.43
CA PRO A 264 -1.31 -23.65 9.84
C PRO A 264 -0.46 -22.59 10.53
N VAL A 265 0.86 -22.57 10.31
CA VAL A 265 1.73 -21.56 10.92
C VAL A 265 1.42 -20.17 10.37
N LEU A 266 1.17 -20.03 9.06
CA LEU A 266 0.71 -18.78 8.48
C LEU A 266 -0.58 -18.31 9.15
N LEU A 267 -1.59 -19.17 9.25
CA LEU A 267 -2.86 -18.85 9.91
C LEU A 267 -2.65 -18.47 11.38
N ALA A 268 -1.76 -19.15 12.10
CA ALA A 268 -1.44 -18.84 13.49
C ALA A 268 -0.74 -17.48 13.65
N VAL A 269 0.21 -17.15 12.77
CA VAL A 269 0.89 -15.84 12.76
C VAL A 269 -0.11 -14.73 12.46
N LEU A 270 -1.04 -14.96 11.52
CA LEU A 270 -2.07 -13.99 11.17
C LEU A 270 -3.09 -13.82 12.30
N TRP A 271 -3.52 -14.91 12.93
CA TRP A 271 -4.37 -14.86 14.11
C TRP A 271 -3.69 -14.08 15.25
N ALA A 272 -2.41 -14.35 15.51
CA ALA A 272 -1.65 -13.63 16.53
C ALA A 272 -1.52 -12.14 16.21
N LEU A 273 -1.30 -11.78 14.94
CA LEU A 273 -1.28 -10.39 14.49
C LEU A 273 -2.63 -9.71 14.72
N PHE A 274 -3.75 -10.37 14.39
CA PHE A 274 -5.08 -9.83 14.64
C PHE A 274 -5.37 -9.66 16.12
N GLN A 275 -5.14 -10.71 16.92
CA GLN A 275 -5.37 -10.66 18.36
C GLN A 275 -4.53 -9.61 19.06
N LEU A 276 -3.25 -9.49 18.67
CA LEU A 276 -2.40 -8.41 19.18
C LEU A 276 -3.01 -7.07 18.81
N SER A 277 -3.35 -6.86 17.53
CA SER A 277 -3.89 -5.60 17.05
C SER A 277 -5.20 -5.18 17.70
N THR A 278 -6.11 -6.12 17.98
CA THR A 278 -7.42 -5.83 18.58
C THR A 278 -7.34 -5.73 20.09
N ALA A 279 -6.77 -6.73 20.76
CA ALA A 279 -6.74 -6.79 22.22
C ALA A 279 -5.87 -5.68 22.84
N ALA A 280 -4.76 -5.31 22.18
CA ALA A 280 -3.92 -4.23 22.69
C ALA A 280 -4.38 -2.83 22.22
N ALA A 281 -5.10 -2.70 21.10
CA ALA A 281 -5.62 -1.41 20.67
C ALA A 281 -6.90 -1.01 21.40
N ALA A 282 -7.80 -1.94 21.74
CA ALA A 282 -9.07 -1.66 22.42
C ALA A 282 -8.91 -0.72 23.65
N PRO A 283 -8.09 -1.03 24.66
CA PRO A 283 -7.97 -0.15 25.84
C PRO A 283 -7.40 1.23 25.50
N LEU A 284 -6.58 1.33 24.46
CA LEU A 284 -6.05 2.62 23.98
C LEU A 284 -7.10 3.42 23.22
N MET A 285 -7.95 2.77 22.42
CA MET A 285 -9.09 3.39 21.75
C MET A 285 -10.07 3.95 22.79
N ASP A 286 -10.44 3.14 23.77
CA ASP A 286 -11.39 3.51 24.83
C ASP A 286 -10.85 4.69 25.64
N ALA A 287 -9.56 4.69 25.96
CA ALA A 287 -8.93 5.81 26.65
C ALA A 287 -8.98 7.11 25.83
N VAL A 288 -8.78 7.03 24.51
CA VAL A 288 -8.89 8.20 23.62
C VAL A 288 -10.35 8.65 23.49
N ASP A 289 -11.29 7.72 23.38
CA ASP A 289 -12.72 8.01 23.31
C ASP A 289 -13.21 8.72 24.58
N VAL A 290 -12.85 8.21 25.75
CA VAL A 290 -13.11 8.85 27.05
C VAL A 290 -12.47 10.24 27.13
N LEU A 291 -11.21 10.39 26.70
CA LEU A 291 -10.54 11.69 26.71
C LEU A 291 -11.27 12.72 25.83
N VAL A 292 -11.77 12.31 24.67
CA VAL A 292 -12.47 13.21 23.75
C VAL A 292 -13.90 13.48 24.22
N GLY A 293 -14.67 12.43 24.54
CA GLY A 293 -16.08 12.51 24.90
C GLY A 293 -16.35 13.03 26.30
N GLN A 294 -15.55 12.65 27.30
CA GLN A 294 -15.72 13.07 28.69
C GLN A 294 -14.77 14.20 29.11
N GLY A 295 -13.67 14.40 28.38
CA GLY A 295 -12.72 15.47 28.65
C GLY A 295 -12.92 16.70 27.78
N LEU A 296 -12.62 16.56 26.48
CA LEU A 296 -12.60 17.70 25.54
C LEU A 296 -14.00 18.22 25.20
N ALA A 297 -14.98 17.35 24.94
CA ALA A 297 -16.31 17.78 24.53
C ALA A 297 -17.01 18.64 25.61
N PRO A 298 -17.04 18.24 26.90
CA PRO A 298 -17.64 19.08 27.94
C PRO A 298 -16.88 20.39 28.15
N ALA A 299 -15.54 20.39 28.02
CA ALA A 299 -14.73 21.59 28.13
C ALA A 299 -15.04 22.60 27.01
N VAL A 300 -15.19 22.13 25.77
CA VAL A 300 -15.58 22.95 24.62
C VAL A 300 -17.02 23.48 24.80
N THR A 301 -17.96 22.62 25.21
CA THR A 301 -19.34 23.02 25.49
C THR A 301 -19.41 24.08 26.59
N TRP A 302 -18.64 23.93 27.67
CA TRP A 302 -18.55 24.91 28.75
C TRP A 302 -17.99 26.25 28.25
N LEU A 303 -16.89 26.23 27.49
CA LEU A 303 -16.27 27.44 26.94
C LEU A 303 -17.23 28.20 26.00
N LEU A 304 -17.95 27.47 25.15
CA LEU A 304 -18.94 28.04 24.24
C LEU A 304 -20.17 28.59 24.99
N GLY A 305 -20.56 27.94 26.09
CA GLY A 305 -21.58 28.43 27.01
C GLY A 305 -21.21 29.77 27.64
N VAL A 306 -19.97 29.91 28.12
CA VAL A 306 -19.45 31.19 28.64
C VAL A 306 -19.44 32.27 27.55
N ALA A 307 -19.11 31.90 26.31
CA ALA A 307 -19.12 32.79 25.16
C ALA A 307 -20.53 33.11 24.61
N HIS A 308 -21.60 32.56 25.19
CA HIS A 308 -22.99 32.70 24.72
C HIS A 308 -23.15 32.32 23.24
N ALA A 309 -22.42 31.30 22.79
CA ALA A 309 -22.51 30.83 21.41
C ALA A 309 -23.91 30.20 21.14
N PRO A 310 -24.49 30.41 19.95
CA PRO A 310 -25.74 29.75 19.56
C PRO A 310 -25.62 28.22 19.61
N ALA A 311 -26.72 27.52 19.94
CA ALA A 311 -26.73 26.06 20.08
C ALA A 311 -26.21 25.32 18.84
N TRP A 312 -26.49 25.82 17.64
CA TRP A 312 -26.00 25.24 16.39
C TRP A 312 -24.47 25.33 16.24
N VAL A 313 -23.82 26.35 16.82
CA VAL A 313 -22.35 26.48 16.83
C VAL A 313 -21.75 25.41 17.74
N THR A 314 -22.35 25.19 18.90
CA THR A 314 -21.97 24.11 19.81
C THR A 314 -22.11 22.76 19.15
N GLY A 315 -23.25 22.47 18.51
CA GLY A 315 -23.44 21.21 17.77
C GLY A 315 -22.44 21.04 16.63
N LEU A 316 -22.16 22.09 15.85
CA LEU A 316 -21.18 22.02 14.76
C LEU A 316 -19.77 21.69 15.27
N LEU A 317 -19.34 22.36 16.34
CA LEU A 317 -18.00 22.20 16.88
C LEU A 317 -17.83 20.90 17.67
N VAL A 318 -18.84 20.49 18.43
CA VAL A 318 -18.80 19.30 19.28
C VAL A 318 -19.18 18.05 18.49
N ASP A 319 -20.40 18.01 17.93
CA ASP A 319 -20.95 16.83 17.27
C ASP A 319 -20.49 16.69 15.81
N GLY A 320 -20.05 17.78 15.18
CA GLY A 320 -19.48 17.78 13.83
C GLY A 320 -17.96 17.61 13.82
N VAL A 321 -17.24 18.65 14.25
CA VAL A 321 -15.78 18.73 14.14
C VAL A 321 -15.08 17.87 15.18
N LEU A 322 -15.40 18.04 16.46
CA LEU A 322 -14.72 17.34 17.55
C LEU A 322 -15.03 15.84 17.54
N ALA A 323 -16.28 15.45 17.28
CA ALA A 323 -16.64 14.05 17.05
C ALA A 323 -15.81 13.45 15.90
N GLY A 324 -15.68 14.17 14.78
CA GLY A 324 -14.86 13.72 13.67
C GLY A 324 -13.36 13.61 13.99
N VAL A 325 -12.82 14.55 14.77
CA VAL A 325 -11.44 14.46 15.28
C VAL A 325 -11.29 13.29 16.24
N GLY A 326 -12.27 13.07 17.12
CA GLY A 326 -12.35 11.95 18.05
C GLY A 326 -12.26 10.62 17.32
N THR A 327 -13.13 10.41 16.32
CA THR A 327 -13.09 9.21 15.47
C THR A 327 -11.72 9.00 14.84
N VAL A 328 -11.07 10.05 14.31
CA VAL A 328 -9.72 9.91 13.73
C VAL A 328 -8.69 9.50 14.79
N LEU A 329 -8.75 10.10 15.98
CA LEU A 329 -7.81 9.83 17.07
C LEU A 329 -8.00 8.42 17.65
N THR A 330 -9.23 7.93 17.79
CA THR A 330 -9.49 6.56 18.28
C THR A 330 -8.94 5.50 17.32
N PHE A 331 -8.85 5.78 16.00
CA PHE A 331 -8.20 4.87 15.05
C PHE A 331 -6.66 4.84 15.12
N VAL A 332 -6.02 5.88 15.67
CA VAL A 332 -4.55 6.00 15.65
C VAL A 332 -3.86 4.82 16.35
N PRO A 333 -4.25 4.40 17.57
CA PRO A 333 -3.64 3.25 18.24
C PRO A 333 -3.71 1.95 17.43
N LEU A 334 -4.87 1.65 16.83
CA LEU A 334 -5.05 0.47 15.99
C LEU A 334 -4.10 0.46 14.81
N MET A 335 -4.09 1.58 14.08
CA MET A 335 -3.28 1.72 12.87
C MET A 335 -1.80 1.67 13.20
N ALA A 336 -1.37 2.31 14.30
CA ALA A 336 0.01 2.25 14.78
C ALA A 336 0.43 0.81 15.04
N LEU A 337 -0.37 0.06 15.80
CA LEU A 337 -0.05 -1.32 16.16
C LEU A 337 -0.07 -2.25 14.93
N MET A 338 -1.04 -2.09 14.04
CA MET A 338 -1.12 -2.81 12.78
C MET A 338 0.10 -2.53 11.89
N PHE A 339 0.52 -1.28 11.75
CA PHE A 339 1.71 -0.93 10.97
C PHE A 339 3.01 -1.45 11.60
N VAL A 340 3.12 -1.44 12.93
CA VAL A 340 4.23 -2.08 13.64
C VAL A 340 4.27 -3.58 13.35
N ALA A 341 3.12 -4.27 13.43
CA ALA A 341 3.03 -5.70 13.18
C ALA A 341 3.38 -6.07 11.73
N VAL A 342 2.85 -5.33 10.75
CA VAL A 342 3.18 -5.54 9.33
C VAL A 342 4.66 -5.24 9.08
N ALA A 343 5.20 -4.15 9.62
CA ALA A 343 6.62 -3.81 9.48
C ALA A 343 7.53 -4.87 10.12
N LEU A 344 7.10 -5.50 11.22
CA LEU A 344 7.81 -6.62 11.86
C LEU A 344 7.87 -7.85 10.94
N LEU A 345 6.75 -8.21 10.30
CA LEU A 345 6.70 -9.34 9.35
C LEU A 345 7.51 -9.07 8.07
N GLU A 346 7.55 -7.81 7.63
CA GLU A 346 8.32 -7.35 6.48
C GLU A 346 9.83 -7.36 6.78
N ASP A 347 10.27 -6.68 7.84
CA ASP A 347 11.69 -6.56 8.22
C ASP A 347 12.32 -7.90 8.65
N SER A 348 11.51 -8.84 9.17
CA SER A 348 12.00 -10.18 9.53
C SER A 348 12.26 -11.07 8.31
N GLY A 349 11.69 -10.74 7.14
CA GLY A 349 11.75 -11.58 5.94
C GLY A 349 10.76 -12.75 5.93
N TYR A 350 9.86 -12.86 6.92
CA TYR A 350 8.81 -13.88 6.96
C TYR A 350 7.85 -13.77 5.77
N LEU A 351 7.63 -12.54 5.30
CA LEU A 351 6.72 -12.22 4.21
C LEU A 351 6.99 -13.00 2.91
N ALA A 352 8.28 -13.23 2.60
CA ALA A 352 8.69 -14.00 1.44
C ALA A 352 8.26 -15.48 1.54
N ARG A 353 8.27 -16.06 2.76
CA ARG A 353 7.85 -17.45 3.00
C ARG A 353 6.34 -17.59 2.96
N ALA A 354 5.62 -16.64 3.56
CA ALA A 354 4.17 -16.59 3.49
C ALA A 354 3.67 -16.58 2.04
N ALA A 355 4.32 -15.76 1.18
CA ALA A 355 4.04 -15.73 -0.25
C ALA A 355 4.32 -17.07 -0.94
N PHE A 356 5.42 -17.75 -0.61
CA PHE A 356 5.76 -19.07 -1.15
C PHE A 356 4.72 -20.14 -0.78
N VAL A 357 4.30 -20.19 0.49
CA VAL A 357 3.29 -21.16 0.95
C VAL A 357 1.94 -20.93 0.27
N ALA A 358 1.55 -19.67 0.06
CA ALA A 358 0.29 -19.31 -0.56
C ALA A 358 0.30 -19.35 -2.09
N ASP A 359 1.47 -19.47 -2.71
CA ASP A 359 1.66 -19.36 -4.15
C ASP A 359 0.77 -20.34 -4.94
N ARG A 360 0.62 -21.59 -4.47
CA ARG A 360 -0.27 -22.57 -5.11
C ARG A 360 -1.72 -22.08 -5.16
N ALA A 361 -2.23 -21.48 -4.08
CA ALA A 361 -3.58 -20.95 -4.02
C ALA A 361 -3.75 -19.72 -4.91
N MET A 362 -2.77 -18.80 -4.90
CA MET A 362 -2.80 -17.58 -5.73
C MET A 362 -2.72 -17.91 -7.23
N ARG A 363 -1.95 -18.93 -7.63
CA ARG A 363 -1.87 -19.39 -9.03
C ARG A 363 -3.20 -19.92 -9.56
N ALA A 364 -4.05 -20.51 -8.70
CA ALA A 364 -5.39 -20.96 -9.09
C ALA A 364 -6.26 -19.79 -9.57
N ILE A 365 -6.15 -18.64 -8.90
CA ILE A 365 -6.82 -17.38 -9.25
C ILE A 365 -6.04 -16.65 -10.38
N GLY A 366 -4.77 -17.00 -10.56
CA GLY A 366 -3.89 -16.46 -11.59
C GLY A 366 -3.12 -15.21 -11.16
N LEU A 367 -2.87 -15.09 -9.86
CA LEU A 367 -2.08 -14.04 -9.25
C LEU A 367 -0.72 -14.60 -8.79
N ASP A 368 0.27 -13.72 -8.65
CA ASP A 368 1.56 -14.01 -7.99
C ASP A 368 1.33 -14.38 -6.52
N GLY A 369 2.11 -15.32 -5.96
CA GLY A 369 2.06 -15.68 -4.54
C GLY A 369 2.18 -14.50 -3.57
N ARG A 370 2.91 -13.44 -3.95
CA ARG A 370 3.02 -12.17 -3.18
C ARG A 370 1.68 -11.46 -3.00
N ALA A 371 0.68 -11.73 -3.85
CA ALA A 371 -0.66 -11.14 -3.75
C ALA A 371 -1.45 -11.63 -2.54
N VAL A 372 -1.05 -12.73 -1.89
CA VAL A 372 -1.74 -13.21 -0.68
C VAL A 372 -1.66 -12.17 0.45
N LEU A 373 -0.55 -11.43 0.54
CA LEU A 373 -0.29 -10.54 1.65
C LEU A 373 -1.31 -9.39 1.69
N PRO A 374 -1.52 -8.62 0.60
CA PRO A 374 -2.59 -7.62 0.57
C PRO A 374 -3.94 -8.18 1.02
N PHE A 375 -4.35 -9.37 0.57
CA PHE A 375 -5.65 -9.93 0.97
C PHE A 375 -5.71 -10.27 2.45
N VAL A 376 -4.66 -10.92 2.95
CA VAL A 376 -4.54 -11.29 4.35
C VAL A 376 -4.57 -10.05 5.26
N VAL A 377 -3.80 -9.00 4.92
CA VAL A 377 -3.81 -7.73 5.65
C VAL A 377 -5.18 -7.05 5.54
N GLY A 378 -5.88 -7.24 4.41
CA GLY A 378 -7.20 -6.68 4.15
C GLY A 378 -8.28 -7.17 5.11
N PHE A 379 -8.21 -8.43 5.54
CA PHE A 379 -9.08 -8.96 6.60
C PHE A 379 -8.88 -8.26 7.96
N GLY A 380 -7.79 -7.52 8.14
CA GLY A 380 -7.61 -6.56 9.24
C GLY A 380 -8.04 -5.16 8.87
N CYS A 381 -7.43 -4.59 7.84
CA CYS A 381 -7.79 -3.27 7.36
C CYS A 381 -7.40 -3.10 5.89
N ASN A 382 -8.33 -2.57 5.10
CA ASN A 382 -8.13 -2.37 3.66
C ASN A 382 -7.07 -1.30 3.36
N LEU A 383 -6.83 -0.34 4.27
CA LEU A 383 -5.79 0.70 4.10
C LEU A 383 -4.35 0.14 4.03
N PRO A 384 -3.83 -0.57 5.05
CA PRO A 384 -2.50 -1.17 4.99
C PRO A 384 -2.40 -2.25 3.90
N ALA A 385 -3.51 -2.92 3.59
CA ALA A 385 -3.59 -3.88 2.50
C ALA A 385 -3.32 -3.24 1.14
N LEU A 386 -3.95 -2.08 0.86
CA LEU A 386 -3.68 -1.31 -0.35
C LEU A 386 -2.22 -0.86 -0.42
N ALA A 387 -1.64 -0.39 0.68
CA ALA A 387 -0.22 -0.05 0.71
C ALA A 387 0.69 -1.27 0.45
N ALA A 388 0.31 -2.45 0.95
CA ALA A 388 1.03 -3.70 0.72
C ALA A 388 1.00 -4.16 -0.74
N THR A 389 0.06 -3.68 -1.56
CA THR A 389 0.06 -3.97 -3.01
C THR A 389 1.31 -3.47 -3.73
N ARG A 390 2.04 -2.50 -3.16
CA ARG A 390 3.33 -2.03 -3.70
C ARG A 390 4.41 -3.11 -3.78
N THR A 391 4.28 -4.17 -2.98
CA THR A 391 5.21 -5.31 -3.03
C THR A 391 5.02 -6.16 -4.29
N LEU A 392 3.97 -5.92 -5.07
CA LEU A 392 3.72 -6.61 -6.33
C LEU A 392 4.50 -5.95 -7.48
N PRO A 393 5.24 -6.75 -8.26
CA PRO A 393 6.16 -6.24 -9.29
C PRO A 393 5.42 -5.59 -10.48
N HIS A 394 4.18 -6.02 -10.75
CA HIS A 394 3.43 -5.60 -11.94
C HIS A 394 2.37 -4.55 -11.63
N ALA A 395 2.45 -3.37 -12.26
CA ALA A 395 1.46 -2.30 -12.10
C ALA A 395 0.00 -2.75 -12.33
N ARG A 396 -0.25 -3.56 -13.37
CA ARG A 396 -1.58 -4.12 -13.65
C ARG A 396 -2.05 -5.09 -12.56
N GLN A 397 -1.12 -5.84 -11.98
CA GLN A 397 -1.43 -6.74 -10.87
C GLN A 397 -1.67 -5.95 -9.57
N ARG A 398 -0.93 -4.86 -9.32
CA ARG A 398 -1.20 -3.91 -8.23
C ARG A 398 -2.62 -3.38 -8.32
N LEU A 399 -3.04 -2.96 -9.52
CA LEU A 399 -4.39 -2.48 -9.78
C LEU A 399 -5.44 -3.57 -9.54
N LEU A 400 -5.27 -4.77 -10.10
CA LEU A 400 -6.18 -5.89 -9.91
C LEU A 400 -6.36 -6.24 -8.43
N VAL A 401 -5.25 -6.48 -7.71
CA VAL A 401 -5.30 -6.79 -6.27
C VAL A 401 -5.88 -5.62 -5.49
N GLY A 402 -5.52 -4.38 -5.83
CA GLY A 402 -6.05 -3.17 -5.20
C GLY A 402 -7.56 -2.98 -5.37
N MET A 403 -8.15 -3.49 -6.45
CA MET A 403 -9.61 -3.49 -6.66
C MET A 403 -10.33 -4.63 -5.95
N LEU A 404 -9.63 -5.74 -5.67
CA LEU A 404 -10.15 -6.90 -4.95
C LEU A 404 -10.04 -6.77 -3.43
N VAL A 405 -9.02 -6.07 -2.92
CA VAL A 405 -8.82 -5.83 -1.47
C VAL A 405 -10.10 -5.32 -0.78
N PRO A 406 -10.88 -4.38 -1.34
CA PRO A 406 -12.15 -3.95 -0.72
C PRO A 406 -13.17 -5.06 -0.42
N TRP A 407 -13.09 -6.21 -1.09
CA TRP A 407 -13.96 -7.35 -0.83
C TRP A 407 -13.50 -8.24 0.33
N THR A 408 -12.34 -7.98 0.94
CA THR A 408 -11.96 -8.61 2.21
C THR A 408 -12.74 -8.00 3.37
N SER A 409 -13.33 -8.84 4.22
CA SER A 409 -14.07 -8.40 5.42
C SER A 409 -13.12 -7.96 6.52
N CYS A 410 -13.07 -6.65 6.80
CA CYS A 410 -12.36 -6.10 7.95
C CYS A 410 -13.21 -6.14 9.23
N PRO A 411 -12.63 -6.00 10.44
CA PRO A 411 -13.34 -6.04 11.72
C PRO A 411 -14.45 -4.99 11.83
N ALA A 412 -14.34 -3.86 11.15
CA ALA A 412 -15.39 -2.84 11.15
C ALA A 412 -16.70 -3.32 10.48
N ARG A 413 -16.65 -4.32 9.59
CA ARG A 413 -17.86 -4.96 9.03
C ARG A 413 -18.44 -6.01 9.99
N LEU A 414 -17.63 -6.56 10.89
CA LEU A 414 -18.07 -7.57 11.86
C LEU A 414 -19.16 -7.03 12.78
N THR A 415 -19.08 -5.76 13.20
CA THR A 415 -20.10 -5.14 14.07
C THR A 415 -21.49 -5.21 13.44
N VAL A 416 -21.58 -4.93 12.13
CA VAL A 416 -22.81 -5.03 11.35
C VAL A 416 -23.27 -6.48 11.22
N TYR A 417 -22.36 -7.41 10.95
CA TYR A 417 -22.71 -8.84 10.83
C TYR A 417 -23.19 -9.43 12.16
N VAL A 418 -22.58 -9.03 13.28
CA VAL A 418 -22.99 -9.46 14.62
C VAL A 418 -24.35 -8.89 14.98
N LEU A 419 -24.60 -7.59 14.72
CA LEU A 419 -25.91 -6.96 14.93
C LEU A 419 -27.01 -7.65 14.12
N MET A 420 -26.82 -7.78 12.80
CA MET A 420 -27.83 -8.39 11.93
C MET A 420 -27.98 -9.89 12.24
N GLY A 421 -26.88 -10.56 12.54
CA GLY A 421 -26.84 -11.97 12.95
C GLY A 421 -27.61 -12.23 14.24
N SER A 422 -27.40 -11.41 15.27
CA SER A 422 -28.04 -11.55 16.59
C SER A 422 -29.54 -11.25 16.53
N VAL A 423 -29.95 -10.26 15.73
CA VAL A 423 -31.36 -9.88 15.56
C VAL A 423 -32.14 -10.92 14.74
N PHE A 424 -31.62 -11.35 13.59
CA PHE A 424 -32.42 -12.12 12.61
C PHE A 424 -32.14 -13.63 12.61
N PHE A 425 -31.01 -14.06 13.19
CA PHE A 425 -30.62 -15.47 13.26
C PHE A 425 -30.25 -15.87 14.70
N PRO A 426 -31.18 -15.73 15.67
CA PRO A 426 -30.90 -16.03 17.07
C PRO A 426 -30.44 -17.49 17.22
N GLY A 427 -29.36 -17.71 18.00
CA GLY A 427 -28.72 -19.02 18.16
C GLY A 427 -27.85 -19.49 16.98
N ARG A 428 -27.88 -18.79 15.83
CA ARG A 428 -27.04 -19.06 14.65
C ARG A 428 -26.24 -17.85 14.17
N ALA A 429 -26.21 -16.75 14.94
CA ALA A 429 -25.47 -15.53 14.62
C ALA A 429 -24.00 -15.80 14.25
N GLY A 430 -23.31 -16.66 15.01
CA GLY A 430 -21.93 -17.06 14.69
C GLY A 430 -21.81 -17.78 13.34
N THR A 431 -22.81 -18.58 12.95
CA THR A 431 -22.85 -19.21 11.62
C THR A 431 -23.07 -18.17 10.53
N ALA A 432 -23.96 -17.19 10.75
CA ALA A 432 -24.16 -16.09 9.80
C ALA A 432 -22.87 -15.30 9.57
N VAL A 433 -22.16 -14.92 10.64
CA VAL A 433 -20.85 -14.27 10.56
C VAL A 433 -19.86 -15.14 9.80
N PHE A 434 -19.76 -16.43 10.13
CA PHE A 434 -18.85 -17.36 9.44
C PHE A 434 -19.12 -17.43 7.93
N VAL A 435 -20.39 -17.54 7.53
CA VAL A 435 -20.81 -17.53 6.13
C VAL A 435 -20.40 -16.22 5.44
N MET A 436 -20.50 -15.07 6.11
CA MET A 436 -20.06 -13.79 5.57
C MET A 436 -18.54 -13.72 5.31
N TYR A 437 -17.72 -14.31 6.18
CA TYR A 437 -16.28 -14.42 5.93
C TYR A 437 -15.97 -15.37 4.77
N LEU A 438 -16.68 -16.50 4.67
CA LEU A 438 -16.54 -17.40 3.54
C LEU A 438 -16.98 -16.74 2.22
N ALA A 439 -18.08 -15.98 2.24
CA ALA A 439 -18.57 -15.21 1.11
C ALA A 439 -17.57 -14.14 0.67
N SER A 440 -16.88 -13.48 1.61
CA SER A 440 -15.78 -12.55 1.32
C SER A 440 -14.64 -13.21 0.55
N VAL A 441 -14.17 -14.38 1.01
CA VAL A 441 -13.14 -15.16 0.32
C VAL A 441 -13.62 -15.57 -1.08
N LEU A 442 -14.84 -16.07 -1.19
CA LEU A 442 -15.43 -16.48 -2.46
C LEU A 442 -15.55 -15.29 -3.43
N LEU A 443 -15.97 -14.13 -2.95
CA LEU A 443 -16.11 -12.90 -3.74
C LEU A 443 -14.75 -12.44 -4.28
N VAL A 444 -13.69 -12.48 -3.47
CA VAL A 444 -12.32 -12.17 -3.91
C VAL A 444 -11.85 -13.16 -4.98
N VAL A 445 -12.09 -14.46 -4.79
CA VAL A 445 -11.69 -15.52 -5.75
C VAL A 445 -12.43 -15.36 -7.07
N LEU A 446 -13.77 -15.29 -7.04
CA LEU A 446 -14.60 -15.16 -8.23
C LEU A 446 -14.33 -13.83 -8.95
N GLY A 447 -14.25 -12.75 -8.18
CA GLY A 447 -13.90 -11.43 -8.67
C GLY A 447 -12.54 -11.41 -9.38
N GLY A 448 -11.53 -12.04 -8.78
CA GLY A 448 -10.21 -12.19 -9.40
C GLY A 448 -10.26 -12.98 -10.71
N LEU A 449 -10.98 -14.11 -10.74
CA LEU A 449 -11.16 -14.91 -11.95
C LEU A 449 -11.89 -14.14 -13.07
N VAL A 450 -12.94 -13.38 -12.73
CA VAL A 450 -13.72 -12.57 -13.68
C VAL A 450 -12.89 -11.41 -14.21
N MET A 451 -12.26 -10.61 -13.33
CA MET A 451 -11.44 -9.46 -13.75
C MET A 451 -10.24 -9.90 -14.57
N ARG A 452 -9.61 -11.03 -14.22
CA ARG A 452 -8.52 -11.62 -15.00
C ARG A 452 -8.95 -12.04 -16.41
N ARG A 453 -10.17 -12.58 -16.56
CA ARG A 453 -10.72 -12.96 -17.87
C ARG A 453 -11.28 -11.79 -18.68
N THR A 454 -11.51 -10.62 -18.09
CA THR A 454 -12.17 -9.48 -18.75
C THR A 454 -11.24 -8.30 -18.94
N ALA A 455 -10.84 -7.63 -17.86
CA ALA A 455 -10.07 -6.39 -17.87
C ALA A 455 -8.54 -6.60 -17.93
N PHE A 456 -8.04 -7.76 -17.48
CA PHE A 456 -6.60 -8.02 -17.35
C PHE A 456 -6.14 -9.29 -18.09
N ARG A 457 -6.62 -9.48 -19.33
CA ARG A 457 -6.33 -10.64 -20.18
C ARG A 457 -4.85 -10.77 -20.57
N ASP A 458 -4.14 -9.65 -20.55
CA ASP A 458 -2.74 -9.51 -20.93
C ASP A 458 -1.76 -9.87 -19.80
N LEU A 459 -2.23 -10.06 -18.56
CA LEU A 459 -1.40 -10.55 -17.45
C LEU A 459 -0.93 -11.98 -17.74
N ARG A 460 0.31 -12.13 -18.20
CA ARG A 460 0.96 -13.43 -18.39
C ARG A 460 1.35 -14.03 -17.05
N ARG A 461 1.22 -15.36 -16.93
CA ARG A 461 1.72 -16.09 -15.77
C ARG A 461 3.23 -16.17 -15.86
N GLU A 462 3.93 -15.47 -14.98
CA GLU A 462 5.37 -15.63 -14.83
C GLU A 462 5.67 -16.71 -13.78
N PRO A 463 6.70 -17.53 -13.99
CA PRO A 463 7.18 -18.41 -12.94
C PRO A 463 7.66 -17.56 -11.76
N LEU A 464 7.05 -17.75 -10.57
CA LEU A 464 7.53 -17.10 -9.35
C LEU A 464 8.94 -17.60 -9.03
N VAL A 465 9.95 -16.82 -9.42
CA VAL A 465 11.31 -16.96 -8.93
C VAL A 465 11.47 -15.97 -7.78
N LEU A 466 11.42 -16.48 -6.55
CA LEU A 466 11.57 -15.69 -5.34
C LEU A 466 12.89 -16.08 -4.66
N ALA A 467 13.87 -15.18 -4.68
CA ALA A 467 15.02 -15.32 -3.78
C ALA A 467 14.53 -15.12 -2.34
N LEU A 468 14.58 -16.17 -1.52
CA LEU A 468 14.21 -16.11 -0.11
C LEU A 468 15.33 -15.42 0.66
N PRO A 469 15.13 -14.18 1.19
CA PRO A 469 16.16 -13.48 1.94
C PRO A 469 16.44 -14.23 3.26
N ALA A 470 17.65 -14.15 3.82
CA ALA A 470 17.87 -14.69 5.17
C ALA A 470 16.95 -14.00 6.20
N TYR A 471 16.56 -14.71 7.27
CA TYR A 471 15.85 -14.04 8.37
C TYR A 471 16.74 -12.97 8.98
N GLN A 472 16.15 -11.81 9.22
CA GLN A 472 16.87 -10.69 9.82
C GLN A 472 16.26 -10.35 11.17
N ARG A 473 17.09 -9.85 12.09
CA ARG A 473 16.59 -9.30 13.35
C ARG A 473 15.93 -7.94 13.07
N PRO A 474 14.63 -7.79 13.37
CA PRO A 474 13.92 -6.53 13.18
C PRO A 474 14.54 -5.44 14.05
N ARG A 475 14.73 -4.23 13.48
CA ARG A 475 15.29 -3.10 14.24
C ARG A 475 14.16 -2.22 14.74
N ALA A 476 14.00 -2.14 16.07
CA ALA A 476 12.93 -1.38 16.70
C ALA A 476 12.83 0.07 16.19
N ARG A 477 13.95 0.75 15.97
CA ARG A 477 13.97 2.12 15.43
C ARG A 477 13.43 2.22 13.99
N ALA A 478 13.75 1.25 13.14
CA ALA A 478 13.26 1.24 11.75
C ALA A 478 11.75 0.98 11.72
N ILE A 479 11.29 0.00 12.50
CA ILE A 479 9.86 -0.32 12.65
C ILE A 479 9.09 0.88 13.20
N ALA A 480 9.59 1.52 14.26
CA ALA A 480 8.95 2.69 14.85
C ALA A 480 8.90 3.87 13.86
N ALA A 481 9.99 4.13 13.13
CA ALA A 481 10.01 5.18 12.11
C ALA A 481 9.04 4.90 10.96
N ALA A 482 8.99 3.66 10.46
CA ALA A 482 8.07 3.25 9.41
C ALA A 482 6.60 3.34 9.87
N ALA A 483 6.29 2.85 11.06
CA ALA A 483 4.95 2.95 11.65
C ALA A 483 4.55 4.41 11.87
N TRP A 484 5.42 5.23 12.45
CA TRP A 484 5.18 6.66 12.66
C TRP A 484 4.92 7.41 11.36
N ALA A 485 5.71 7.18 10.31
CA ALA A 485 5.51 7.81 9.02
C ALA A 485 4.13 7.49 8.44
N ARG A 486 3.68 6.23 8.55
CA ARG A 486 2.38 5.77 8.06
C ARG A 486 1.23 6.33 8.91
N VAL A 487 1.34 6.32 10.23
CA VAL A 487 0.36 6.93 11.15
C VAL A 487 0.23 8.43 10.90
N ARG A 488 1.35 9.15 10.77
CA ARG A 488 1.34 10.59 10.45
C ARG A 488 0.65 10.87 9.11
N SER A 489 0.92 10.03 8.11
CA SER A 489 0.24 10.13 6.82
C SER A 489 -1.27 9.91 6.94
N PHE A 490 -1.70 8.92 7.74
CA PHE A 490 -3.11 8.69 8.03
C PHE A 490 -3.77 9.91 8.68
N VAL A 491 -3.21 10.42 9.78
CA VAL A 491 -3.77 11.57 10.52
C VAL A 491 -3.86 12.82 9.65
N THR A 492 -2.79 13.14 8.90
CA THR A 492 -2.72 14.39 8.13
C THR A 492 -3.51 14.35 6.82
N ARG A 493 -3.64 13.19 6.18
CA ARG A 493 -4.32 13.05 4.88
C ARG A 493 -5.71 12.46 5.02
N ALA A 494 -5.82 11.23 5.53
CA ALA A 494 -7.11 10.55 5.68
C ALA A 494 -7.95 11.20 6.79
N GLY A 495 -7.31 11.59 7.91
CA GLY A 495 -7.99 12.25 9.02
C GLY A 495 -8.70 13.54 8.62
N ARG A 496 -8.06 14.37 7.78
CA ARG A 496 -8.70 15.58 7.23
C ARG A 496 -9.97 15.27 6.45
N VAL A 497 -9.94 14.22 5.63
CA VAL A 497 -11.10 13.79 4.83
C VAL A 497 -12.22 13.29 5.74
N VAL A 498 -11.90 12.52 6.78
CA VAL A 498 -12.88 12.03 7.77
C VAL A 498 -13.54 13.19 8.50
N VAL A 499 -12.77 14.12 9.05
CA VAL A 499 -13.30 15.31 9.76
C VAL A 499 -14.21 16.14 8.85
N VAL A 500 -13.76 16.46 7.63
CA VAL A 500 -14.57 17.21 6.65
C VAL A 500 -15.88 16.49 6.34
N THR A 501 -15.84 15.16 6.18
CA THR A 501 -17.03 14.40 5.80
C THR A 501 -18.02 14.27 6.94
N LEU A 502 -17.54 14.04 8.18
CA LEU A 502 -18.41 14.01 9.36
C LEU A 502 -18.98 15.40 9.68
N THR A 503 -18.21 16.46 9.46
CA THR A 503 -18.72 17.84 9.57
C THR A 503 -19.79 18.10 8.50
N ALA A 504 -19.58 17.67 7.26
CA ALA A 504 -20.57 17.79 6.19
C ALA A 504 -21.83 16.96 6.48
N MET A 505 -21.67 15.77 7.07
CA MET A 505 -22.78 14.93 7.50
C MET A 505 -23.58 15.58 8.63
N TRP A 506 -22.90 16.17 9.62
CA TRP A 506 -23.55 16.96 10.67
C TRP A 506 -24.32 18.15 10.07
N LEU A 507 -23.75 18.86 9.10
CA LEU A 507 -24.46 19.94 8.40
C LEU A 507 -25.72 19.43 7.70
N LEU A 508 -25.67 18.25 7.06
CA LEU A 508 -26.86 17.65 6.45
C LEU A 508 -27.92 17.25 7.48
N LEU A 509 -27.52 16.86 8.69
CA LEU A 509 -28.43 16.59 9.82
C LEU A 509 -29.02 17.89 10.38
N ALA A 510 -28.26 18.98 10.40
CA ALA A 510 -28.67 20.26 10.96
C ALA A 510 -29.57 21.10 10.03
N VAL A 511 -29.56 20.85 8.71
CA VAL A 511 -30.38 21.59 7.74
C VAL A 511 -31.83 21.06 7.72
N PRO A 512 -32.83 21.86 8.11
CA PRO A 512 -34.23 21.49 8.01
C PRO A 512 -34.69 21.56 6.55
N VAL A 513 -35.33 20.50 6.07
CA VAL A 513 -35.93 20.44 4.71
C VAL A 513 -37.44 20.25 4.78
N ALA A 514 -37.95 19.71 5.88
CA ALA A 514 -39.37 19.59 6.20
C ALA A 514 -39.65 20.08 7.63
N GLY A 515 -40.93 20.22 7.99
CA GLY A 515 -41.36 20.42 9.39
C GLY A 515 -41.18 21.83 9.97
N GLY A 516 -40.56 22.78 9.27
CA GLY A 516 -40.42 24.17 9.74
C GLY A 516 -39.48 24.35 10.94
N HIS A 517 -38.59 23.39 11.17
CA HIS A 517 -37.66 23.36 12.30
C HIS A 517 -36.54 24.41 12.18
N ALA A 518 -35.91 24.72 13.31
CA ALA A 518 -34.75 25.61 13.34
C ALA A 518 -33.46 24.87 12.94
N PHE A 519 -32.48 25.60 12.40
CA PHE A 519 -31.19 25.01 12.05
C PHE A 519 -30.47 24.44 13.29
N GLY A 520 -30.07 23.17 13.21
CA GLY A 520 -29.39 22.45 14.29
C GLY A 520 -30.32 21.77 15.31
N ASP A 521 -31.63 21.94 15.21
CA ASP A 521 -32.63 21.27 16.05
C ASP A 521 -33.72 20.67 15.15
N VAL A 522 -33.36 19.57 14.48
CA VAL A 522 -34.19 18.94 13.43
C VAL A 522 -34.26 17.44 13.69
N PRO A 523 -35.45 16.82 13.71
CA PRO A 523 -35.57 15.37 13.65
C PRO A 523 -34.82 14.81 12.44
N VAL A 524 -34.13 13.67 12.61
CA VAL A 524 -33.27 13.11 11.56
C VAL A 524 -34.01 12.89 10.24
N GLU A 525 -35.29 12.49 10.29
CA GLU A 525 -36.14 12.28 9.10
C GLU A 525 -36.41 13.56 8.30
N ASP A 526 -36.60 14.70 9.00
CA ASP A 526 -36.92 16.00 8.40
C ASP A 526 -35.67 16.78 7.91
N SER A 527 -34.49 16.28 8.28
CA SER A 527 -33.20 16.86 7.88
C SER A 527 -32.88 16.61 6.40
N ALA A 528 -31.96 17.40 5.83
CA ALA A 528 -31.45 17.16 4.48
C ALA A 528 -30.85 15.74 4.34
N TYR A 529 -30.18 15.25 5.38
CA TYR A 529 -29.66 13.89 5.45
C TYR A 529 -30.78 12.83 5.36
N GLY A 530 -31.86 13.00 6.13
CA GLY A 530 -33.03 12.11 6.09
C GLY A 530 -33.68 12.08 4.71
N ARG A 531 -33.84 13.25 4.09
CA ARG A 531 -34.42 13.38 2.74
C ARG A 531 -33.56 12.74 1.64
N VAL A 532 -32.24 12.91 1.69
CA VAL A 532 -31.32 12.22 0.77
C VAL A 532 -31.39 10.71 0.95
N SER A 533 -31.41 10.24 2.20
CA SER A 533 -31.52 8.82 2.52
C SER A 533 -32.87 8.23 2.06
N ALA A 534 -33.97 8.95 2.26
CA ALA A 534 -35.29 8.56 1.78
C ALA A 534 -35.37 8.53 0.24
N ALA A 535 -34.68 9.45 -0.46
CA ALA A 535 -34.59 9.42 -1.92
C ALA A 535 -33.79 8.23 -2.45
N MET A 536 -32.84 7.70 -1.67
CA MET A 536 -32.07 6.50 -2.02
C MET A 536 -32.80 5.20 -1.69
N ALA A 537 -33.69 5.20 -0.69
CA ALA A 537 -34.38 4.00 -0.20
C ALA A 537 -35.07 3.16 -1.29
N PRO A 538 -35.75 3.72 -2.31
CA PRO A 538 -36.39 2.93 -3.37
C PRO A 538 -35.43 2.05 -4.14
N ALA A 539 -34.15 2.43 -4.27
CA ALA A 539 -33.14 1.61 -4.93
C ALA A 539 -32.90 0.28 -4.20
N PHE A 540 -33.16 0.22 -2.90
CA PHE A 540 -32.97 -0.98 -2.08
C PHE A 540 -34.24 -1.81 -1.88
N ALA A 541 -35.39 -1.35 -2.37
CA ALA A 541 -36.65 -2.10 -2.30
C ALA A 541 -36.55 -3.50 -2.94
N PRO A 542 -35.91 -3.70 -4.11
CA PRO A 542 -35.73 -5.04 -4.69
C PRO A 542 -34.85 -5.98 -3.86
N ALA A 543 -34.10 -5.45 -2.89
CA ALA A 543 -33.26 -6.22 -1.96
C ALA A 543 -33.93 -6.41 -0.58
N GLY A 544 -35.19 -5.98 -0.41
CA GLY A 544 -35.99 -6.25 0.78
C GLY A 544 -35.75 -5.32 1.96
N PHE A 545 -34.88 -4.31 1.82
CA PHE A 545 -34.57 -3.32 2.86
C PHE A 545 -34.69 -1.88 2.34
N GLY A 546 -35.68 -1.63 1.48
CA GLY A 546 -35.99 -0.32 0.90
C GLY A 546 -36.53 0.72 1.90
N ASP A 547 -35.79 0.96 2.97
CA ASP A 547 -36.13 1.87 4.06
C ASP A 547 -35.08 2.97 4.20
N TRP A 548 -35.51 4.17 4.61
CA TRP A 548 -34.61 5.31 4.74
C TRP A 548 -33.59 5.12 5.87
N HIS A 549 -33.91 4.39 6.94
CA HIS A 549 -32.97 4.09 8.03
C HIS A 549 -31.81 3.22 7.52
N ALA A 550 -32.12 2.22 6.67
CA ALA A 550 -31.10 1.37 6.05
C ALA A 550 -30.24 2.15 5.05
N ALA A 551 -30.86 3.00 4.22
CA ALA A 551 -30.13 3.86 3.30
C ALA A 551 -29.21 4.86 4.04
N ALA A 552 -29.72 5.48 5.10
CA ALA A 552 -28.97 6.36 6.00
C ALA A 552 -27.75 5.63 6.58
N ALA A 553 -27.96 4.46 7.18
CA ALA A 553 -26.89 3.65 7.76
C ALA A 553 -25.81 3.26 6.73
N LEU A 554 -26.18 3.02 5.46
CA LEU A 554 -25.21 2.73 4.39
C LEU A 554 -24.39 3.98 3.97
N VAL A 555 -25.00 5.17 4.00
CA VAL A 555 -24.35 6.45 3.69
C VAL A 555 -23.33 6.80 4.77
N THR A 556 -23.69 6.72 6.05
CA THR A 556 -22.72 6.89 7.17
C THR A 556 -21.67 5.78 7.14
N GLY A 557 -22.07 4.55 6.84
CA GLY A 557 -21.18 3.40 6.67
C GLY A 557 -20.13 3.54 5.57
N PHE A 558 -20.38 4.39 4.57
CA PHE A 558 -19.37 4.71 3.56
C PHE A 558 -18.21 5.52 4.16
N VAL A 559 -18.48 6.36 5.17
CA VAL A 559 -17.43 7.11 5.88
C VAL A 559 -16.62 6.15 6.75
N ALA A 560 -17.29 5.42 7.64
CA ALA A 560 -16.71 4.41 8.54
C ALA A 560 -17.71 3.29 8.80
N LYS A 561 -17.28 2.02 8.69
CA LYS A 561 -18.21 0.87 8.73
C LYS A 561 -18.74 0.59 10.12
N GLU A 562 -17.96 0.84 11.16
CA GLU A 562 -18.43 0.65 12.54
C GLU A 562 -19.55 1.61 12.92
N VAL A 563 -19.64 2.78 12.27
CA VAL A 563 -20.66 3.81 12.55
C VAL A 563 -22.05 3.39 12.07
N VAL A 564 -22.18 2.32 11.28
CA VAL A 564 -23.47 1.80 10.80
C VAL A 564 -24.42 1.49 11.98
N VAL A 565 -23.91 0.92 13.07
CA VAL A 565 -24.72 0.57 14.26
C VAL A 565 -25.22 1.83 14.96
N GLY A 566 -24.33 2.77 15.29
CA GLY A 566 -24.70 4.06 15.86
C GLY A 566 -25.64 4.87 14.95
N SER A 567 -25.45 4.81 13.63
CA SER A 567 -26.36 5.45 12.67
C SER A 567 -27.76 4.85 12.70
N PHE A 568 -27.89 3.53 12.87
CA PHE A 568 -29.19 2.92 13.07
C PHE A 568 -29.81 3.38 14.40
N ALA A 569 -29.06 3.32 15.50
CA ALA A 569 -29.53 3.76 16.82
C ALA A 569 -30.04 5.22 16.80
N GLN A 570 -29.24 6.12 16.21
CA GLN A 570 -29.60 7.53 16.05
C GLN A 570 -30.84 7.71 15.16
N SER A 571 -30.93 7.00 14.04
CA SER A 571 -32.07 7.13 13.13
C SER A 571 -33.40 6.66 13.76
N TYR A 572 -33.35 5.63 14.60
CA TYR A 572 -34.51 5.12 15.34
C TYR A 572 -34.74 5.85 16.68
N ALA A 573 -33.91 6.83 17.02
CA ALA A 573 -33.93 7.52 18.31
C ALA A 573 -33.89 6.57 19.53
N VAL A 574 -33.05 5.53 19.45
CA VAL A 574 -32.81 4.57 20.55
C VAL A 574 -31.36 4.64 21.01
N ALA A 575 -31.08 4.14 22.21
CA ALA A 575 -29.71 4.04 22.72
C ALA A 575 -28.88 3.07 21.87
N GLU A 576 -27.63 3.46 21.58
CA GLU A 576 -26.68 2.56 20.91
C GLU A 576 -26.31 1.40 21.85
N PRO A 577 -26.40 0.13 21.39
CA PRO A 577 -26.05 -1.00 22.23
C PRO A 577 -24.53 -1.05 22.48
N ALA A 578 -24.13 -1.25 23.74
CA ALA A 578 -22.72 -1.42 24.10
C ALA A 578 -22.09 -2.68 23.50
N ASP A 579 -22.90 -3.73 23.25
CA ASP A 579 -22.50 -4.95 22.56
C ASP A 579 -23.50 -5.25 21.43
N PRO A 580 -23.08 -5.28 20.15
CA PRO A 580 -23.92 -5.64 19.02
C PRO A 580 -24.57 -7.03 19.11
N ALA A 581 -24.01 -7.94 19.91
CA ALA A 581 -24.62 -9.24 20.17
C ALA A 581 -25.89 -9.14 21.05
N HIS A 582 -26.05 -8.03 21.78
CA HIS A 582 -27.17 -7.74 22.67
C HIS A 582 -27.86 -6.42 22.27
N PRO A 583 -28.58 -6.40 21.13
CA PRO A 583 -29.01 -5.16 20.48
C PRO A 583 -30.21 -4.44 21.13
N GLY A 584 -30.88 -5.04 22.13
CA GLY A 584 -31.99 -4.41 22.86
C GLY A 584 -33.10 -3.85 21.96
N ASP A 585 -33.55 -2.63 22.26
CA ASP A 585 -34.62 -1.93 21.54
C ASP A 585 -34.30 -1.69 20.07
N LEU A 586 -33.02 -1.47 19.74
CA LEU A 586 -32.58 -1.32 18.36
C LEU A 586 -32.88 -2.59 17.54
N GLY A 587 -32.66 -3.76 18.15
CA GLY A 587 -32.99 -5.04 17.51
C GLY A 587 -34.48 -5.21 17.25
N ALA A 588 -35.34 -4.71 18.13
CA ALA A 588 -36.79 -4.73 17.95
C ALA A 588 -37.23 -3.83 16.79
N GLN A 589 -36.69 -2.60 16.71
CA GLN A 589 -36.98 -1.66 15.62
C GLN A 589 -36.52 -2.20 14.26
N LEU A 590 -35.29 -2.73 14.20
CA LEU A 590 -34.76 -3.36 12.97
C LEU A 590 -35.65 -4.50 12.50
N ARG A 591 -36.10 -5.37 13.42
CA ARG A 591 -36.98 -6.48 13.08
C ARG A 591 -38.31 -5.99 12.53
N ALA A 592 -38.96 -5.02 13.18
CA ALA A 592 -40.22 -4.44 12.73
C ALA A 592 -40.10 -3.77 11.34
N THR A 593 -39.02 -3.02 11.09
CA THR A 593 -38.78 -2.37 9.81
C THR A 593 -38.52 -3.37 8.68
N LEU A 594 -37.67 -4.37 8.92
CA LEU A 594 -37.40 -5.38 7.89
C LEU A 594 -38.59 -6.30 7.65
N GLU A 595 -39.40 -6.63 8.66
CA GLU A 595 -40.66 -7.37 8.48
C GLU A 595 -41.56 -6.66 7.47
N ARG A 596 -41.76 -5.35 7.67
CA ARG A 596 -42.58 -4.51 6.80
C ARG A 596 -42.00 -4.34 5.40
N THR A 597 -40.71 -4.05 5.28
CA THR A 597 -40.09 -3.71 3.98
C THR A 597 -39.74 -4.93 3.13
N SER A 598 -39.60 -6.10 3.74
CA SER A 598 -39.35 -7.37 3.04
C SER A 598 -40.62 -8.13 2.66
N GLY A 599 -41.81 -7.68 3.09
CA GLY A 599 -43.05 -8.41 2.87
C GLY A 599 -43.16 -9.70 3.67
N GLY A 600 -42.62 -9.73 4.90
CA GLY A 600 -42.66 -10.90 5.78
C GLY A 600 -41.43 -11.82 5.70
N HIS A 601 -40.35 -11.39 5.03
CA HIS A 601 -39.11 -12.14 4.87
C HIS A 601 -37.90 -11.40 5.48
N PRO A 602 -37.94 -11.03 6.78
CA PRO A 602 -36.94 -10.17 7.41
C PRO A 602 -35.54 -10.78 7.42
N GLY A 603 -35.43 -12.12 7.56
CA GLY A 603 -34.16 -12.83 7.54
C GLY A 603 -33.46 -12.75 6.18
N ALA A 604 -34.21 -12.87 5.08
CA ALA A 604 -33.67 -12.71 3.73
C ALA A 604 -33.20 -11.28 3.48
N ALA A 605 -33.96 -10.28 3.94
CA ALA A 605 -33.56 -8.87 3.85
C ALA A 605 -32.31 -8.55 4.69
N ALA A 606 -32.20 -9.12 5.89
CA ALA A 606 -31.02 -8.99 6.73
C ALA A 606 -29.78 -9.63 6.08
N ALA A 607 -29.93 -10.81 5.48
CA ALA A 607 -28.86 -11.45 4.72
C ALA A 607 -28.43 -10.61 3.51
N ALA A 608 -29.40 -10.04 2.77
CA ALA A 608 -29.13 -9.14 1.67
C ALA A 608 -28.40 -7.87 2.12
N PHE A 609 -28.77 -7.29 3.27
CA PHE A 609 -28.08 -6.13 3.86
C PHE A 609 -26.63 -6.47 4.26
N MET A 610 -26.39 -7.64 4.86
CA MET A 610 -25.04 -8.10 5.18
C MET A 610 -24.19 -8.29 3.92
N VAL A 611 -24.74 -8.91 2.87
CA VAL A 611 -24.06 -9.09 1.58
C VAL A 611 -23.79 -7.77 0.88
N PHE A 612 -24.72 -6.82 0.94
CA PHE A 612 -24.47 -5.46 0.47
C PHE A 612 -23.30 -4.83 1.23
N THR A 613 -23.32 -4.91 2.56
CA THR A 613 -22.26 -4.37 3.44
C THR A 613 -20.89 -4.98 3.15
N LEU A 614 -20.84 -6.27 2.80
CA LEU A 614 -19.63 -6.97 2.36
C LEU A 614 -19.10 -6.43 1.04
N ALA A 615 -19.95 -6.32 0.03
CA ALA A 615 -19.52 -6.11 -1.35
C ALA A 615 -19.41 -4.63 -1.76
N TYR A 616 -20.12 -3.73 -1.07
CA TYR A 616 -20.16 -2.32 -1.43
C TYR A 616 -18.86 -1.58 -1.07
N THR A 617 -18.78 -0.35 -1.58
CA THR A 617 -17.63 0.53 -1.47
C THR A 617 -17.00 0.52 -0.08
N PRO A 618 -15.67 0.39 0.04
CA PRO A 618 -14.99 0.37 1.33
C PRO A 618 -15.10 1.75 2.02
N CYS A 619 -14.56 1.87 3.23
CA CYS A 619 -14.57 3.15 3.94
C CYS A 619 -13.87 4.25 3.12
N LEU A 620 -14.27 5.50 3.35
CA LEU A 620 -13.78 6.68 2.63
C LEU A 620 -12.26 6.80 2.63
N ALA A 621 -11.61 6.45 3.74
CA ALA A 621 -10.16 6.44 3.83
C ALA A 621 -9.53 5.45 2.82
N THR A 622 -10.12 4.27 2.65
CA THR A 622 -9.68 3.27 1.67
C THR A 622 -9.84 3.81 0.24
N VAL A 623 -10.97 4.45 -0.07
CA VAL A 623 -11.21 5.06 -1.40
C VAL A 623 -10.20 6.20 -1.66
N ALA A 624 -9.89 7.00 -0.65
CA ALA A 624 -8.88 8.05 -0.77
C ALA A 624 -7.49 7.49 -1.06
N GLU A 625 -7.10 6.38 -0.42
CA GLU A 625 -5.81 5.71 -0.72
C GLU A 625 -5.82 5.03 -2.09
N GLN A 626 -6.94 4.42 -2.52
CA GLN A 626 -7.08 3.93 -3.89
C GLN A 626 -6.89 5.05 -4.92
N ARG A 627 -7.46 6.23 -4.67
CA ARG A 627 -7.28 7.41 -5.54
C ARG A 627 -5.82 7.84 -5.58
N ARG A 628 -5.13 7.80 -4.45
CA ARG A 628 -3.71 8.14 -4.36
C ARG A 628 -2.84 7.16 -5.16
N LEU A 629 -3.13 5.86 -5.10
CA LEU A 629 -2.33 4.81 -5.75
C LEU A 629 -2.65 4.62 -7.24
N PHE A 630 -3.93 4.67 -7.61
CA PHE A 630 -4.39 4.26 -8.95
C PHE A 630 -4.98 5.41 -9.77
N GLY A 631 -5.13 6.60 -9.18
CA GLY A 631 -5.71 7.76 -9.83
C GLY A 631 -7.25 7.75 -9.88
N LEU A 632 -7.83 8.91 -10.16
CA LEU A 632 -9.27 9.13 -10.02
C LEU A 632 -10.14 8.25 -10.93
N ARG A 633 -9.71 8.02 -12.18
CA ARG A 633 -10.48 7.24 -13.17
C ARG A 633 -10.71 5.81 -12.70
N TRP A 634 -9.65 5.16 -12.23
CA TRP A 634 -9.72 3.78 -11.73
C TRP A 634 -10.48 3.68 -10.41
N THR A 635 -10.33 4.64 -9.51
CA THR A 635 -11.07 4.67 -8.24
C THR A 635 -12.56 4.82 -8.46
N LEU A 636 -13.00 5.79 -9.28
CA LEU A 636 -14.43 5.98 -9.57
C LEU A 636 -15.03 4.78 -10.30
N GLY A 637 -14.30 4.20 -11.26
CA GLY A 637 -14.72 2.96 -11.91
C GLY A 637 -14.86 1.80 -10.93
N GLY A 638 -13.90 1.63 -10.02
CA GLY A 638 -13.92 0.62 -8.97
C GLY A 638 -15.11 0.78 -8.02
N VAL A 639 -15.37 2.01 -7.55
CA VAL A 639 -16.53 2.34 -6.71
C VAL A 639 -17.84 1.98 -7.43
N GLY A 640 -17.98 2.35 -8.71
CA GLY A 640 -19.16 2.04 -9.50
C GLY A 640 -19.39 0.53 -9.65
N VAL A 641 -18.34 -0.24 -9.97
CA VAL A 641 -18.41 -1.71 -10.07
C VAL A 641 -18.75 -2.33 -8.72
N GLN A 642 -18.16 -1.87 -7.62
CA GLN A 642 -18.45 -2.40 -6.29
C GLN A 642 -19.90 -2.16 -5.88
N LEU A 643 -20.45 -0.96 -6.12
CA LEU A 643 -21.85 -0.66 -5.86
C LEU A 643 -22.79 -1.53 -6.72
N ALA A 644 -22.48 -1.69 -8.01
CA ALA A 644 -23.28 -2.53 -8.90
C ALA A 644 -23.26 -4.02 -8.46
N VAL A 645 -22.08 -4.55 -8.15
CA VAL A 645 -21.93 -5.93 -7.65
C VAL A 645 -22.66 -6.10 -6.32
N ALA A 646 -22.51 -5.17 -5.39
CA ALA A 646 -23.18 -5.23 -4.09
C ALA A 646 -24.71 -5.21 -4.23
N TRP A 647 -25.23 -4.34 -5.09
CA TRP A 647 -26.66 -4.25 -5.35
C TRP A 647 -27.19 -5.53 -5.99
N VAL A 648 -26.55 -6.05 -7.04
CA VAL A 648 -26.97 -7.29 -7.70
C VAL A 648 -26.94 -8.47 -6.73
N LEU A 649 -25.86 -8.63 -5.96
CA LEU A 649 -25.76 -9.72 -4.98
C LEU A 649 -26.82 -9.61 -3.88
N ALA A 650 -27.07 -8.41 -3.36
CA ALA A 650 -28.11 -8.20 -2.34
C ALA A 650 -29.51 -8.53 -2.88
N VAL A 651 -29.85 -8.09 -4.09
CA VAL A 651 -31.11 -8.42 -4.75
C VAL A 651 -31.24 -9.93 -4.95
N VAL A 652 -30.21 -10.60 -5.48
CA VAL A 652 -30.24 -12.05 -5.68
C VAL A 652 -30.44 -12.79 -4.36
N VAL A 653 -29.71 -12.41 -3.31
CA VAL A 653 -29.83 -13.02 -1.98
C VAL A 653 -31.24 -12.85 -1.42
N PHE A 654 -31.82 -11.66 -1.55
CA PHE A 654 -33.18 -11.42 -1.08
C PHE A 654 -34.23 -12.20 -1.87
N GLN A 655 -34.19 -12.10 -3.20
CA GLN A 655 -35.20 -12.72 -4.06
C GLN A 655 -35.17 -14.25 -3.97
N VAL A 656 -33.98 -14.85 -3.92
CA VAL A 656 -33.86 -16.30 -3.68
C VAL A 656 -34.26 -16.66 -2.25
N GLY A 657 -33.84 -15.87 -1.26
CA GLY A 657 -34.17 -16.12 0.14
C GLY A 657 -35.65 -15.95 0.48
N ALA A 658 -36.39 -15.13 -0.26
CA ALA A 658 -37.84 -14.97 -0.09
C ALA A 658 -38.64 -16.13 -0.72
N LEU A 659 -38.04 -16.87 -1.66
CA LEU A 659 -38.64 -18.06 -2.28
C LEU A 659 -38.42 -19.36 -1.50
N LEU A 660 -37.43 -19.36 -0.60
CA LEU A 660 -37.08 -20.46 0.31
C LEU A 660 -37.82 -20.30 1.64
#